data_AF-A0A9D0N316-F1
#
_entry.id   AF-A0A9D0N316-F1
#
_cell.length_a   1.000
_cell.length_b   1.000
_cell.length_c   1.000
_cell.angle_alpha   90.00
_cell.angle_beta   90.00
_cell.angle_gamma   90.00
#
_symmetry.space_group_name_H-M   'P 1'
#
loop_
_entity.id
_entity.type
_entity.pdbx_description
1 polymer ?
#
loop_
_entity_poly.entity_id
_entity_poly.type
_entity_poly.pdbx_seq_one_letter_code
_entity_poly.pdbx_strand_id
1 'polypeptide(L)'
;MKIRNCLTQHVLLLVTLWLLLPALSMAAPKQDFDHFETGFPLSGQHQTVPCAACHLRGVFKGTPLTCNGCHNGSIAPGKPDRHIANTETCDDCHTIFAWQAAAMDHSSVTGSCTQCHNTRLSAQHIQTRAQCDECHGTVGWLPARFTHDAVSKNCSNCHNGITAKGKSANHIQTAEQCDGCHNTVAWLPARFDHGSATGSCSSCHNGTTATGKHSAHVTTSGECELCHATTAWLPATFNHSSFSGACNSCHNGVTATGKSGRHLQTTSDCVDCHSTNAWLPANFSHDGITGTCSSCHDGGITSGKSSNHIQTTGECDVCHSTNAWLPTRFDHGSATGSCSSCHNGTTATGKHSAHVTTSGECELCHSTNAWLPARFDHGSATGSCSSCHNGTTATGKHSAHVTTSGECELCHSTSAWLPARFDHGSATGSCSSCHNGTTATGKHSAHVTTSGECELCHTTTAWLPATFDHNSFNGACNSCHNGVTATGKSGRHLQTTSDCVDCHSTNAWLPANFSHDGITGRCSSCHDGGVALGKSGTHIQTTGECDVCHGTNAWLPARFDHGSATGSCSSCHNGTTATGKHNNHVTTSGECGVCHTTTAWLPAIFDHDSSSGLCNSCHNGVTATGKADNHFISSRQCDECHTTQSWTSVRYNHVAIGYPGGHNGLSCNGCHKGNSESSVWENPGYKPDCAGCHADDWESDEHKKTKNPRTIFYTISELRDCSSSCHEYTDNTFTTIKKRRNREHSPNGGDF
;
A
#
# COMPACT_ATOMS: atom_id res chain seq x y z
N MET A 1 24.78 1.79 -21.78
CA MET A 1 23.46 1.36 -21.27
C MET A 1 22.92 2.47 -20.38
N LYS A 2 21.78 3.05 -20.78
CA LYS A 2 20.98 4.15 -20.13
C LYS A 2 21.67 5.53 -20.02
N ILE A 3 21.33 6.58 -20.78
CA ILE A 3 20.07 7.29 -21.15
C ILE A 3 19.84 8.54 -20.28
N ARG A 4 19.83 9.70 -20.97
CA ARG A 4 19.06 10.95 -20.76
C ARG A 4 19.32 11.78 -19.50
N ASN A 5 19.11 13.08 -19.45
CA ASN A 5 18.96 14.19 -20.41
C ASN A 5 18.91 15.41 -19.48
N CYS A 6 19.66 16.46 -19.78
CA CYS A 6 19.47 17.77 -19.16
C CYS A 6 18.13 18.39 -19.58
N LEU A 7 17.40 18.98 -18.63
CA LEU A 7 16.89 20.36 -18.75
C LEU A 7 16.26 20.84 -17.42
N THR A 8 16.33 22.17 -17.19
CA THR A 8 15.49 23.03 -16.32
C THR A 8 15.61 22.90 -14.79
N GLN A 9 15.38 23.91 -13.95
CA GLN A 9 15.56 25.37 -13.95
C GLN A 9 15.21 25.79 -12.49
N HIS A 10 15.96 26.74 -11.94
CA HIS A 10 15.51 27.76 -10.96
C HIS A 10 15.37 27.49 -9.44
N VAL A 11 15.79 28.55 -8.71
CA VAL A 11 15.28 29.08 -7.43
C VAL A 11 16.07 28.69 -6.15
N LEU A 12 16.94 29.65 -5.75
CA LEU A 12 16.94 30.38 -4.47
C LEU A 12 17.37 29.67 -3.17
N LEU A 13 18.11 30.42 -2.36
CA LEU A 13 18.50 30.22 -0.94
C LEU A 13 19.70 29.30 -0.63
N LEU A 14 20.84 29.95 -0.36
CA LEU A 14 21.82 29.69 0.71
C LEU A 14 22.82 30.88 0.62
N VAL A 15 22.60 32.02 1.26
CA VAL A 15 22.91 32.29 2.68
C VAL A 15 24.23 31.65 3.10
N THR A 16 25.30 32.46 3.07
CA THR A 16 26.24 32.77 4.18
C THR A 16 27.61 33.12 3.60
N LEU A 17 27.98 34.40 3.61
CA LEU A 17 28.81 34.97 4.69
C LEU A 17 30.31 34.82 4.40
N TRP A 18 30.78 35.56 3.39
CA TRP A 18 32.19 35.93 3.26
C TRP A 18 32.28 37.45 3.46
N LEU A 19 32.74 37.83 4.66
CA LEU A 19 33.74 38.88 4.90
C LEU A 19 33.48 40.23 4.15
N LEU A 20 32.98 41.31 4.76
CA LEU A 20 33.65 42.14 5.78
C LEU A 20 32.78 43.38 6.11
N LEU A 21 32.99 43.95 7.30
CA LEU A 21 32.36 45.14 7.94
C LEU A 21 32.57 46.49 7.16
N PRO A 22 31.91 47.62 7.56
CA PRO A 22 31.34 48.67 6.71
C PRO A 22 32.12 50.01 6.68
N ALA A 23 31.75 50.94 5.76
CA ALA A 23 31.64 52.43 5.93
C ALA A 23 31.53 53.12 4.55
N LEU A 24 30.41 53.78 4.21
CA LEU A 24 30.03 55.21 4.39
C LEU A 24 30.59 56.22 3.36
N SER A 25 29.65 57.04 2.87
CA SER A 25 29.73 58.14 1.89
C SER A 25 30.31 59.42 2.51
N MET A 26 31.04 60.23 1.72
CA MET A 26 31.48 61.58 2.08
C MET A 26 30.52 62.65 1.53
N ALA A 27 30.16 63.61 2.40
CA ALA A 27 29.67 64.94 2.06
C ALA A 27 30.78 65.97 2.37
N ALA A 28 30.91 67.03 1.57
CA ALA A 28 31.76 68.20 1.85
C ALA A 28 30.86 69.45 1.87
N PRO A 29 30.98 70.37 2.87
CA PRO A 29 31.96 71.49 2.82
C PRO A 29 32.46 72.11 4.19
N LYS A 30 33.42 73.07 4.10
CA LYS A 30 34.25 73.83 5.09
C LYS A 30 35.49 73.09 5.63
N GLN A 31 36.69 73.52 5.24
CA GLN A 31 37.96 72.87 5.61
C GLN A 31 38.48 73.40 6.96
N ASP A 32 38.24 72.66 8.04
CA ASP A 32 38.89 72.84 9.35
C ASP A 32 40.33 72.33 9.28
N PHE A 33 41.32 73.14 9.69
CA PHE A 33 42.73 72.72 9.81
C PHE A 33 43.05 72.32 11.26
N ASP A 34 43.55 71.11 11.47
CA ASP A 34 43.87 70.57 12.79
C ASP A 34 45.30 70.95 13.23
N HIS A 35 45.41 71.73 14.32
CA HIS A 35 46.72 72.10 14.89
C HIS A 35 47.43 70.93 15.58
N PHE A 36 46.73 69.85 15.95
CA PHE A 36 47.38 68.65 16.51
C PHE A 36 48.39 68.06 15.52
N GLU A 37 48.16 68.15 14.21
CA GLU A 37 49.10 67.67 13.19
C GLU A 37 50.42 68.44 13.17
N THR A 38 50.47 69.64 13.75
CA THR A 38 51.69 70.46 13.84
C THR A 38 52.57 70.13 15.04
N GLY A 39 52.09 69.29 15.97
CA GLY A 39 52.77 68.97 17.23
C GLY A 39 52.55 70.01 18.34
N PHE A 40 51.79 71.08 18.09
CA PHE A 40 51.35 72.01 19.12
C PHE A 40 49.82 72.04 19.18
N PRO A 41 49.21 71.14 19.97
CA PRO A 41 47.79 71.16 20.16
C PRO A 41 47.40 72.40 20.96
N LEU A 42 46.55 73.24 20.35
CA LEU A 42 46.00 74.38 21.05
C LEU A 42 45.17 73.87 22.22
N SER A 43 45.71 74.05 23.43
CA SER A 43 45.17 73.53 24.67
C SER A 43 45.32 74.54 25.79
N GLY A 44 44.40 74.47 26.75
CA GLY A 44 44.28 75.50 27.78
C GLY A 44 44.01 76.87 27.17
N GLN A 45 44.69 77.89 27.70
CA GLN A 45 44.50 79.28 27.26
C GLN A 45 44.91 79.52 25.80
N HIS A 46 45.66 78.61 25.17
CA HIS A 46 46.09 78.76 23.78
C HIS A 46 44.98 78.46 22.75
N GLN A 47 43.85 77.85 23.16
CA GLN A 47 42.73 77.51 22.25
C GLN A 47 42.04 78.72 21.65
N THR A 48 41.97 79.82 22.40
CA THR A 48 41.20 81.00 22.02
C THR A 48 42.07 82.10 21.41
N VAL A 49 43.36 81.83 21.21
CA VAL A 49 44.30 82.81 20.68
C VAL A 49 44.12 82.91 19.17
N PRO A 50 43.93 84.12 18.60
CA PRO A 50 43.78 84.28 17.16
C PRO A 50 45.02 83.77 16.41
N CYS A 51 44.83 83.15 15.25
CA CYS A 51 45.91 82.53 14.47
C CYS A 51 47.08 83.49 14.21
N ALA A 52 46.79 84.77 13.98
CA ALA A 52 47.78 85.81 13.68
C ALA A 52 48.72 86.14 14.87
N ALA A 53 48.37 85.77 16.11
CA ALA A 53 49.26 85.97 17.26
C ALA A 53 50.44 84.98 17.25
N CYS A 54 50.27 83.82 16.60
CA CYS A 54 51.29 82.77 16.49
C CYS A 54 51.88 82.67 15.07
N HIS A 55 51.07 82.91 14.04
CA HIS A 55 51.44 82.86 12.62
C HIS A 55 51.59 84.27 12.04
N LEU A 56 52.66 84.92 12.46
CA LEU A 56 52.96 86.30 12.09
C LEU A 56 53.03 86.43 10.56
N ARG A 57 52.32 87.44 10.02
CA ARG A 57 52.24 87.74 8.58
C ARG A 57 51.70 86.57 7.72
N GLY A 58 50.98 85.64 8.34
CA GLY A 58 50.40 84.48 7.65
C GLY A 58 51.40 83.37 7.33
N VAL A 59 52.60 83.39 7.93
CA VAL A 59 53.58 82.31 7.79
C VAL A 59 53.29 81.23 8.83
N PHE A 60 52.86 80.05 8.39
CA PHE A 60 52.48 78.95 9.27
C PHE A 60 53.64 78.01 9.62
N LYS A 61 54.58 77.82 8.69
CA LYS A 61 55.72 76.91 8.88
C LYS A 61 56.79 77.57 9.74
N GLY A 62 57.15 76.95 10.87
CA GLY A 62 58.28 77.35 11.73
C GLY A 62 57.91 78.04 13.04
N THR A 63 56.62 78.12 13.42
CA THR A 63 56.20 78.64 14.73
C THR A 63 56.75 77.75 15.87
N PRO A 64 57.39 78.31 16.93
CA PRO A 64 57.96 77.54 18.04
C PRO A 64 56.92 76.76 18.86
N LEU A 65 57.35 75.65 19.49
CA LEU A 65 56.48 74.74 20.25
C LEU A 65 56.76 74.69 21.78
N THR A 66 57.79 75.39 22.30
CA THR A 66 58.17 75.35 23.74
C THR A 66 57.69 76.58 24.53
N CYS A 67 57.42 76.41 25.83
CA CYS A 67 56.95 77.50 26.70
C CYS A 67 57.85 78.72 26.63
N ASN A 68 59.16 78.57 26.87
CA ASN A 68 60.10 79.70 26.81
C ASN A 68 60.36 80.18 25.36
N GLY A 69 60.10 79.35 24.34
CA GLY A 69 60.19 79.75 22.94
C GLY A 69 59.20 80.87 22.58
N CYS A 70 58.02 80.85 23.21
CA CYS A 70 56.99 81.88 23.04
C CYS A 70 56.98 82.88 24.21
N HIS A 71 57.11 82.42 25.46
CA HIS A 71 57.12 83.24 26.68
C HIS A 71 58.50 83.82 27.02
N ASN A 72 59.15 84.41 26.01
CA ASN A 72 60.47 85.04 26.12
C ASN A 72 60.39 86.57 26.33
N GLY A 73 59.21 87.11 26.55
CA GLY A 73 58.94 88.55 26.60
C GLY A 73 58.77 89.24 25.25
N SER A 74 59.03 88.55 24.12
CA SER A 74 58.89 89.09 22.76
C SER A 74 57.64 88.61 22.02
N ILE A 75 57.37 87.29 22.03
CA ILE A 75 56.12 86.72 21.46
C ILE A 75 55.01 86.77 22.52
N ALA A 76 55.33 86.42 23.78
CA ALA A 76 54.45 86.47 24.95
C ALA A 76 55.25 86.79 26.26
N PRO A 77 54.61 87.21 27.37
CA PRO A 77 55.28 87.60 28.63
C PRO A 77 56.09 86.48 29.34
N GLY A 78 57.16 86.84 30.07
CA GLY A 78 58.06 85.93 30.84
C GLY A 78 57.98 86.05 32.39
N LYS A 79 59.00 85.56 33.14
CA LYS A 79 59.03 85.45 34.64
C LYS A 79 59.08 86.82 35.40
N PRO A 80 58.38 86.99 36.54
CA PRO A 80 58.37 88.24 37.35
C PRO A 80 59.45 88.32 38.45
N ASP A 81 59.76 89.53 38.93
CA ASP A 81 60.88 89.83 39.86
C ASP A 81 60.80 89.17 41.25
N ARG A 82 59.60 88.90 41.78
CA ARG A 82 59.38 88.33 43.13
C ARG A 82 59.22 86.81 43.14
N HIS A 83 59.65 86.15 42.06
CA HIS A 83 59.62 84.71 41.96
C HIS A 83 60.64 84.07 42.92
N ILE A 84 60.31 82.90 43.48
CA ILE A 84 61.24 82.13 44.30
C ILE A 84 62.48 81.75 43.47
N ALA A 85 63.68 81.90 44.00
CA ALA A 85 64.89 81.55 43.26
C ALA A 85 65.00 80.03 43.06
N ASN A 86 64.82 79.53 41.83
CA ASN A 86 65.00 78.13 41.47
C ASN A 86 65.56 77.95 40.04
N THR A 87 66.06 76.76 39.72
CA THR A 87 66.66 76.40 38.40
C THR A 87 65.80 75.43 37.59
N GLU A 88 64.63 75.05 38.10
CA GLU A 88 63.75 74.04 37.52
C GLU A 88 63.01 74.53 36.26
N THR A 89 62.46 73.58 35.50
CA THR A 89 61.67 73.91 34.29
C THR A 89 60.35 74.56 34.70
N CYS A 90 59.76 75.36 33.80
CA CYS A 90 58.60 76.17 34.18
C CYS A 90 57.38 75.30 34.53
N ASP A 91 57.27 74.16 33.87
CA ASP A 91 56.24 73.15 34.02
C ASP A 91 56.34 72.34 35.33
N ASP A 92 57.47 72.41 36.06
CA ASP A 92 57.60 71.83 37.40
C ASP A 92 56.78 72.60 38.45
N CYS A 93 56.50 73.87 38.19
CA CYS A 93 55.78 74.76 39.10
C CYS A 93 54.51 75.37 38.48
N HIS A 94 54.42 75.48 37.15
CA HIS A 94 53.35 76.19 36.45
C HIS A 94 52.66 75.30 35.42
N THR A 95 51.43 75.63 35.03
CA THR A 95 50.66 74.83 34.05
C THR A 95 50.15 75.68 32.89
N ILE A 96 49.84 75.05 31.75
CA ILE A 96 49.29 75.71 30.55
C ILE A 96 47.89 76.34 30.76
N PHE A 97 47.28 76.10 31.92
CA PHE A 97 45.98 76.65 32.29
C PHE A 97 46.12 77.95 33.10
N ALA A 98 47.17 78.09 33.93
CA ALA A 98 47.44 79.30 34.73
C ALA A 98 48.89 79.37 35.28
N TRP A 99 49.49 80.58 35.26
CA TRP A 99 50.85 80.82 35.75
C TRP A 99 50.98 81.11 37.27
N GLN A 100 49.91 81.43 38.01
CA GLN A 100 50.02 81.95 39.39
C GLN A 100 49.92 80.92 40.53
N ALA A 101 49.88 79.61 40.25
CA ALA A 101 49.71 78.57 41.26
C ALA A 101 50.94 77.65 41.35
N ALA A 102 52.04 78.12 41.94
CA ALA A 102 53.22 77.29 42.20
C ALA A 102 53.10 76.52 43.53
N ALA A 103 53.52 75.24 43.54
CA ALA A 103 53.48 74.37 44.72
C ALA A 103 54.86 74.23 45.40
N MET A 104 54.90 74.18 46.74
CA MET A 104 56.13 73.95 47.55
C MET A 104 55.90 72.92 48.67
N ASP A 105 56.91 72.09 48.95
CA ASP A 105 56.88 71.01 49.96
C ASP A 105 57.64 71.38 51.26
N HIS A 106 56.93 71.37 52.40
CA HIS A 106 57.46 71.68 53.74
C HIS A 106 58.28 70.53 54.37
N SER A 107 58.25 69.32 53.78
CA SER A 107 58.93 68.13 54.32
C SER A 107 60.46 68.21 54.29
N SER A 108 61.02 69.15 53.52
CA SER A 108 62.46 69.29 53.30
C SER A 108 63.12 70.40 54.14
N VAL A 109 62.36 71.05 55.04
CA VAL A 109 62.84 72.16 55.87
C VAL A 109 63.51 71.64 57.16
N THR A 110 64.72 72.10 57.46
CA THR A 110 65.47 71.78 58.69
C THR A 110 65.45 72.97 59.67
N GLY A 111 64.72 72.88 60.78
CA GLY A 111 64.61 73.94 61.81
C GLY A 111 63.30 73.88 62.62
N SER A 112 63.16 74.72 63.67
CA SER A 112 61.91 74.82 64.42
C SER A 112 60.92 75.77 63.73
N CYS A 113 59.62 75.52 63.87
CA CYS A 113 58.58 76.32 63.20
C CYS A 113 58.70 77.83 63.54
N THR A 114 59.10 78.17 64.76
CA THR A 114 59.28 79.56 65.21
C THR A 114 60.47 80.27 64.58
N GLN A 115 61.35 79.57 63.85
CA GLN A 115 62.46 80.18 63.11
C GLN A 115 62.03 80.74 61.75
N CYS A 116 61.03 80.12 61.10
CA CYS A 116 60.48 80.57 59.82
C CYS A 116 59.14 81.31 59.97
N HIS A 117 58.42 81.12 61.10
CA HIS A 117 57.12 81.72 61.38
C HIS A 117 57.10 82.54 62.70
N ASN A 118 56.24 83.56 62.79
CA ASN A 118 56.27 84.62 63.82
C ASN A 118 55.73 84.15 65.21
N THR A 119 56.31 84.62 66.33
CA THR A 119 56.08 84.14 67.72
C THR A 119 54.90 84.76 68.52
N ARG A 120 53.83 85.24 67.87
CA ARG A 120 52.68 85.84 68.59
C ARG A 120 51.43 84.96 68.55
N LEU A 121 50.99 84.47 69.70
CA LEU A 121 49.71 83.76 69.88
C LEU A 121 48.58 84.74 70.23
N SER A 122 47.33 84.42 69.84
CA SER A 122 46.14 85.25 70.16
C SER A 122 45.68 85.07 71.61
N ALA A 123 44.94 86.03 72.16
CA ALA A 123 44.39 85.96 73.53
C ALA A 123 43.36 84.82 73.74
N GLN A 124 42.76 84.33 72.66
CA GLN A 124 41.79 83.23 72.64
C GLN A 124 42.45 81.86 72.43
N HIS A 125 43.78 81.81 72.31
CA HIS A 125 44.50 80.54 72.22
C HIS A 125 44.39 79.78 73.54
N ILE A 126 44.15 78.47 73.47
CA ILE A 126 44.12 77.60 74.66
C ILE A 126 45.49 77.69 75.34
N GLN A 127 45.54 78.08 76.62
CA GLN A 127 46.81 78.18 77.34
C GLN A 127 47.43 76.79 77.46
N THR A 128 48.62 76.61 76.88
CA THR A 128 49.35 75.33 76.87
C THR A 128 50.85 75.55 77.10
N ARG A 129 51.54 74.50 77.56
CA ARG A 129 53.00 74.44 77.68
C ARG A 129 53.66 73.52 76.62
N ALA A 130 52.85 72.93 75.74
CA ALA A 130 53.25 72.05 74.64
C ALA A 130 53.89 72.83 73.46
N GLN A 131 54.70 72.17 72.63
CA GLN A 131 55.22 72.74 71.38
C GLN A 131 54.10 72.93 70.34
N CYS A 132 54.27 73.85 69.38
CA CYS A 132 53.21 74.20 68.42
C CYS A 132 52.75 73.00 67.58
N ASP A 133 53.68 72.12 67.21
CA ASP A 133 53.47 70.93 66.38
C ASP A 133 52.75 69.78 67.10
N GLU A 134 52.65 69.81 68.43
CA GLU A 134 51.78 68.89 69.17
C GLU A 134 50.30 69.17 68.89
N CYS A 135 49.97 70.44 68.62
CA CYS A 135 48.61 70.86 68.31
C CYS A 135 48.40 71.08 66.81
N HIS A 136 49.40 71.61 66.09
CA HIS A 136 49.28 72.10 64.70
C HIS A 136 50.09 71.26 63.69
N GLY A 137 49.56 71.05 62.49
CA GLY A 137 50.25 70.32 61.43
C GLY A 137 51.14 71.21 60.55
N THR A 138 52.24 70.65 60.02
CA THR A 138 53.17 71.35 59.11
C THR A 138 52.66 71.53 57.68
N VAL A 139 51.70 70.71 57.26
CA VAL A 139 51.01 70.82 55.96
C VAL A 139 49.74 71.68 56.07
N GLY A 140 49.26 71.92 57.29
CA GLY A 140 48.06 72.68 57.58
C GLY A 140 48.03 73.11 59.04
N TRP A 141 48.20 74.42 59.27
CA TRP A 141 48.26 75.00 60.61
C TRP A 141 46.96 74.83 61.41
N LEU A 142 45.83 74.65 60.71
CA LEU A 142 44.55 74.38 61.32
C LEU A 142 43.92 73.14 60.67
N PRO A 143 43.11 72.39 61.43
CA PRO A 143 42.72 72.63 62.83
C PRO A 143 43.77 72.14 63.85
N ALA A 144 43.77 72.76 65.03
CA ALA A 144 44.51 72.23 66.17
C ALA A 144 43.84 70.93 66.68
N ARG A 145 44.61 69.90 67.03
CA ARG A 145 44.09 68.59 67.49
C ARG A 145 44.04 68.53 69.03
N PHE A 146 42.96 67.96 69.60
CA PHE A 146 42.76 67.76 71.05
C PHE A 146 42.15 66.36 71.33
N THR A 147 42.55 65.67 72.40
CA THR A 147 42.02 64.34 72.80
C THR A 147 41.40 64.35 74.21
N HIS A 148 40.45 63.44 74.48
CA HIS A 148 39.66 63.39 75.74
C HIS A 148 40.18 62.37 76.77
N ASP A 149 41.37 61.80 76.56
CA ASP A 149 41.86 60.61 77.28
C ASP A 149 42.23 60.87 78.76
N ALA A 150 42.20 62.14 79.22
CA ALA A 150 42.58 62.55 80.57
C ALA A 150 41.66 63.63 81.19
N VAL A 151 40.38 63.66 80.81
CA VAL A 151 39.44 64.66 81.30
C VAL A 151 39.02 64.35 82.75
N SER A 152 39.33 65.27 83.68
CA SER A 152 39.11 65.10 85.13
C SER A 152 37.89 65.86 85.69
N LYS A 153 37.05 66.44 84.84
CA LYS A 153 35.86 67.23 85.22
C LYS A 153 34.62 66.79 84.45
N ASN A 154 33.43 67.07 84.99
CA ASN A 154 32.14 66.81 84.31
C ASN A 154 32.14 67.42 82.90
N CYS A 155 31.66 66.65 81.91
CA CYS A 155 31.66 67.02 80.49
C CYS A 155 31.00 68.39 80.26
N SER A 156 29.94 68.68 81.00
CA SER A 156 29.17 69.93 80.95
C SER A 156 29.97 71.19 81.29
N ASN A 157 31.11 71.06 81.97
CA ASN A 157 31.95 72.21 82.33
C ASN A 157 32.67 72.79 81.10
N CYS A 158 33.03 71.93 80.14
CA CYS A 158 33.61 72.35 78.86
C CYS A 158 32.54 72.43 77.76
N HIS A 159 31.59 71.50 77.74
CA HIS A 159 30.48 71.46 76.78
C HIS A 159 29.25 72.24 77.27
N ASN A 160 29.45 73.52 77.59
CA ASN A 160 28.44 74.45 78.12
C ASN A 160 27.83 75.37 77.04
N GLY A 161 28.23 75.22 75.78
CA GLY A 161 27.82 76.11 74.69
C GLY A 161 28.63 77.40 74.57
N ILE A 162 29.56 77.65 75.50
CA ILE A 162 30.48 78.80 75.50
C ILE A 162 31.92 78.33 75.20
N THR A 163 32.44 77.37 75.97
CA THR A 163 33.81 76.83 75.81
C THR A 163 33.89 75.79 74.70
N ALA A 164 32.90 74.90 74.62
CA ALA A 164 32.68 73.93 73.55
C ALA A 164 31.19 73.69 73.38
N LYS A 165 30.80 73.10 72.24
CA LYS A 165 29.38 72.84 71.90
C LYS A 165 28.72 71.96 72.98
N GLY A 166 27.61 72.44 73.56
CA GLY A 166 26.82 71.72 74.56
C GLY A 166 25.69 70.87 73.97
N LYS A 167 24.77 70.40 74.84
CA LYS A 167 23.55 69.66 74.45
C LYS A 167 22.73 70.52 73.46
N SER A 168 22.24 69.92 72.38
CA SER A 168 21.37 70.62 71.41
C SER A 168 19.97 70.86 72.01
N ALA A 169 19.24 71.83 71.47
CA ALA A 169 17.86 72.12 71.91
C ALA A 169 16.92 70.91 71.74
N ASN A 170 17.20 70.03 70.77
CA ASN A 170 16.44 68.82 70.48
C ASN A 170 17.03 67.56 71.15
N HIS A 171 17.99 67.73 72.08
CA HIS A 171 18.53 66.60 72.84
C HIS A 171 17.45 66.05 73.80
N ILE A 172 17.41 64.74 73.97
CA ILE A 172 16.52 64.10 74.95
C ILE A 172 16.78 64.69 76.34
N GLN A 173 15.72 65.10 77.03
CA GLN A 173 15.85 65.67 78.36
C GLN A 173 16.26 64.56 79.33
N THR A 174 17.46 64.67 79.90
CA THR A 174 18.01 63.67 80.82
C THR A 174 18.86 64.34 81.90
N ALA A 175 18.73 63.83 83.13
CA ALA A 175 19.55 64.19 84.27
C ALA A 175 20.85 63.38 84.36
N GLU A 176 20.99 62.34 83.53
CA GLU A 176 22.19 61.49 83.46
C GLU A 176 23.41 62.26 82.92
N GLN A 177 24.60 61.84 83.37
CA GLN A 177 25.87 62.32 82.80
C GLN A 177 25.99 61.87 81.34
N CYS A 178 26.73 62.64 80.53
CA CYS A 178 26.77 62.44 79.08
C CYS A 178 27.31 61.05 78.70
N ASP A 179 28.22 60.48 79.49
CA ASP A 179 28.85 59.18 79.27
C ASP A 179 27.93 57.98 79.58
N GLY A 180 26.79 58.21 80.25
CA GLY A 180 25.74 57.20 80.39
C GLY A 180 25.04 56.85 79.06
N CYS A 181 24.99 57.82 78.13
CA CYS A 181 24.39 57.63 76.81
C CYS A 181 25.41 57.66 75.66
N HIS A 182 26.51 58.39 75.80
CA HIS A 182 27.48 58.65 74.74
C HIS A 182 28.86 58.07 75.07
N ASN A 183 29.59 57.62 74.05
CA ASN A 183 30.98 57.18 74.22
C ASN A 183 31.95 58.30 73.83
N THR A 184 33.05 58.49 74.57
CA THR A 184 34.03 59.57 74.35
C THR A 184 34.92 59.36 73.12
N VAL A 185 35.03 58.12 72.63
CA VAL A 185 35.72 57.75 71.38
C VAL A 185 34.76 57.83 70.19
N ALA A 186 33.49 57.47 70.40
CA ALA A 186 32.43 57.53 69.39
C ALA A 186 31.14 58.10 69.99
N TRP A 187 30.94 59.41 69.86
CA TRP A 187 29.81 60.11 70.48
C TRP A 187 28.43 59.63 69.99
N LEU A 188 28.39 59.04 68.80
CA LEU A 188 27.20 58.46 68.20
C LEU A 188 27.50 57.02 67.72
N PRO A 189 26.50 56.12 67.77
CA PRO A 189 25.14 56.35 68.26
C PRO A 189 25.05 56.36 69.80
N ALA A 190 24.12 57.17 70.32
CA ALA A 190 23.79 57.17 71.74
C ALA A 190 23.02 55.89 72.11
N ARG A 191 23.27 55.34 73.29
CA ARG A 191 22.52 54.19 73.83
C ARG A 191 21.40 54.72 74.73
N PHE A 192 20.18 54.21 74.52
CA PHE A 192 18.99 54.57 75.30
C PHE A 192 18.26 53.31 75.76
N ASP A 193 17.93 53.24 77.05
CA ASP A 193 17.16 52.16 77.67
C ASP A 193 15.72 52.64 77.92
N HIS A 194 14.74 51.88 77.44
CA HIS A 194 13.32 52.20 77.60
C HIS A 194 12.79 51.86 79.00
N GLY A 195 13.47 51.01 79.78
CA GLY A 195 13.05 50.61 81.12
C GLY A 195 13.07 51.74 82.16
N SER A 196 13.82 52.81 81.89
CA SER A 196 13.94 54.00 82.74
C SER A 196 13.18 55.22 82.19
N ALA A 197 12.45 55.07 81.08
CA ALA A 197 11.66 56.14 80.50
C ALA A 197 10.43 56.47 81.36
N THR A 198 10.16 57.76 81.57
CA THR A 198 8.98 58.24 82.32
C THR A 198 8.01 58.94 81.37
N GLY A 199 6.74 58.49 81.33
CA GLY A 199 5.69 59.02 80.43
C GLY A 199 5.09 57.95 79.50
N SER A 200 4.00 58.32 78.80
CA SER A 200 3.35 57.45 77.79
C SER A 200 4.20 57.28 76.54
N CYS A 201 4.13 56.13 75.87
CA CYS A 201 4.87 55.90 74.63
C CYS A 201 4.54 56.97 73.58
N SER A 202 3.27 57.35 73.46
CA SER A 202 2.77 58.36 72.53
C SER A 202 3.34 59.77 72.79
N SER A 203 3.68 60.12 74.03
CA SER A 203 4.29 61.41 74.35
C SER A 203 5.72 61.57 73.83
N CYS A 204 6.46 60.46 73.65
CA CYS A 204 7.82 60.46 73.09
C CYS A 204 7.85 60.02 71.62
N HIS A 205 7.04 59.04 71.23
CA HIS A 205 6.90 58.54 69.86
C HIS A 205 5.81 59.29 69.09
N ASN A 206 5.90 60.62 69.10
CA ASN A 206 4.95 61.55 68.48
C ASN A 206 5.37 61.98 67.05
N GLY A 207 6.46 61.42 66.52
CA GLY A 207 7.03 61.79 65.22
C GLY A 207 7.95 63.01 65.25
N THR A 208 8.04 63.73 66.36
CA THR A 208 8.95 64.88 66.54
C THR A 208 10.08 64.58 67.53
N THR A 209 9.78 63.96 68.68
CA THR A 209 10.76 63.57 69.72
C THR A 209 11.42 62.23 69.40
N ALA A 210 10.63 61.25 68.96
CA ALA A 210 11.08 59.96 68.42
C ALA A 210 10.11 59.50 67.33
N THR A 211 10.55 58.55 66.49
CA THR A 211 9.72 58.01 65.41
C THR A 211 8.41 57.46 65.95
N GLY A 212 7.28 57.98 65.45
CA GLY A 212 5.94 57.54 65.83
C GLY A 212 5.43 56.34 65.03
N LYS A 213 4.13 56.06 65.15
CA LYS A 213 3.44 55.03 64.35
C LYS A 213 3.64 55.33 62.85
N HIS A 214 4.17 54.36 62.09
CA HIS A 214 4.32 54.50 60.63
C HIS A 214 2.95 54.50 59.93
N SER A 215 2.88 55.02 58.71
CA SER A 215 1.62 55.16 57.95
C SER A 215 0.86 53.85 57.72
N ALA A 216 1.59 52.72 57.64
CA ALA A 216 1.02 51.38 57.52
C ALA A 216 0.67 50.70 58.87
N HIS A 217 0.78 51.41 60.01
CA HIS A 217 0.44 50.85 61.32
C HIS A 217 -1.09 50.80 61.47
N VAL A 218 -1.61 49.74 62.12
CA VAL A 218 -3.05 49.61 62.39
C VAL A 218 -3.56 50.83 63.17
N THR A 219 -4.65 51.45 62.71
CA THR A 219 -5.22 52.63 63.38
C THR A 219 -5.74 52.23 64.75
N THR A 220 -5.08 52.71 65.81
CA THR A 220 -5.46 52.38 67.20
C THR A 220 -5.34 53.61 68.09
N SER A 221 -6.36 53.81 68.93
CA SER A 221 -6.40 54.81 70.01
C SER A 221 -5.80 54.29 71.32
N GLY A 222 -5.42 53.01 71.38
CA GLY A 222 -4.75 52.41 72.53
C GLY A 222 -3.27 52.80 72.62
N GLU A 223 -2.75 52.80 73.85
CA GLU A 223 -1.31 52.95 74.11
C GLU A 223 -0.53 51.73 73.59
N CYS A 224 0.75 51.94 73.28
CA CYS A 224 1.54 51.02 72.47
C CYS A 224 1.78 49.67 73.17
N GLU A 225 1.89 49.67 74.49
CA GLU A 225 2.12 48.50 75.34
C GLU A 225 0.96 47.49 75.35
N LEU A 226 -0.22 47.87 74.86
CA LEU A 226 -1.34 46.93 74.66
C LEU A 226 -1.01 45.91 73.57
N CYS A 227 -0.13 46.27 72.63
CA CYS A 227 0.23 45.46 71.49
C CYS A 227 1.73 45.12 71.45
N HIS A 228 2.60 45.97 71.99
CA HIS A 228 4.05 45.84 71.87
C HIS A 228 4.73 45.67 73.23
N ALA A 229 5.70 44.75 73.32
CA ALA A 229 6.57 44.67 74.49
C ALA A 229 7.72 45.69 74.37
N THR A 230 8.07 46.34 75.48
CA THR A 230 9.15 47.35 75.53
C THR A 230 10.55 46.74 75.40
N THR A 231 10.69 45.45 75.68
CA THR A 231 11.94 44.68 75.53
C THR A 231 12.10 44.04 74.16
N ALA A 232 10.98 43.85 73.43
CA ALA A 232 10.94 43.30 72.08
C ALA A 232 9.69 43.83 71.36
N TRP A 233 9.87 44.87 70.54
CA TRP A 233 8.75 45.56 69.87
C TRP A 233 7.97 44.66 68.92
N LEU A 234 8.58 43.57 68.46
CA LEU A 234 7.96 42.54 67.64
C LEU A 234 8.21 41.16 68.26
N PRO A 235 7.23 40.23 68.15
CA PRO A 235 5.93 40.38 67.50
C PRO A 235 4.91 41.16 68.35
N ALA A 236 3.96 41.83 67.69
CA ALA A 236 2.87 42.51 68.38
C ALA A 236 1.72 41.53 68.69
N THR A 237 1.11 41.62 69.89
CA THR A 237 -0.09 40.87 70.26
C THR A 237 -1.35 41.65 69.89
N PHE A 238 -2.32 41.02 69.22
CA PHE A 238 -3.54 41.68 68.76
C PHE A 238 -4.79 41.08 69.43
N ASN A 239 -5.67 41.92 69.98
CA ASN A 239 -6.96 41.52 70.55
C ASN A 239 -8.13 42.09 69.74
N HIS A 240 -8.93 41.22 69.14
CA HIS A 240 -10.07 41.57 68.30
C HIS A 240 -11.26 42.17 69.08
N SER A 241 -11.33 42.03 70.41
CA SER A 241 -12.43 42.59 71.22
C SER A 241 -12.38 44.13 71.32
N SER A 242 -11.24 44.73 71.01
CA SER A 242 -10.97 46.15 71.22
C SER A 242 -11.24 47.02 69.98
N PHE A 243 -11.73 46.43 68.89
CA PHE A 243 -11.92 47.09 67.60
C PHE A 243 -13.37 46.99 67.13
N SER A 244 -13.90 48.08 66.55
CA SER A 244 -15.22 48.13 65.91
C SER A 244 -15.05 48.53 64.44
N GLY A 245 -15.20 47.56 63.55
CA GLY A 245 -15.06 47.76 62.10
C GLY A 245 -15.32 46.46 61.33
N ALA A 246 -15.75 46.58 60.07
CA ALA A 246 -16.00 45.41 59.23
C ALA A 246 -14.70 44.63 59.02
N CYS A 247 -14.72 43.30 59.18
CA CYS A 247 -13.50 42.49 59.17
C CYS A 247 -12.68 42.65 57.88
N ASN A 248 -13.35 42.86 56.74
CA ASN A 248 -12.73 43.09 55.43
C ASN A 248 -11.91 44.39 55.33
N SER A 249 -12.15 45.38 56.20
CA SER A 249 -11.38 46.63 56.24
C SER A 249 -9.94 46.41 56.71
N CYS A 250 -9.70 45.37 57.51
CA CYS A 250 -8.37 44.95 57.95
C CYS A 250 -7.91 43.65 57.27
N HIS A 251 -8.79 42.66 57.10
CA HIS A 251 -8.51 41.39 56.41
C HIS A 251 -8.69 41.52 54.88
N ASN A 252 -7.99 42.48 54.29
CA ASN A 252 -8.03 42.80 52.85
C ASN A 252 -6.83 42.21 52.08
N GLY A 253 -5.96 41.44 52.73
CA GLY A 253 -4.73 40.91 52.14
C GLY A 253 -3.55 41.89 52.12
N VAL A 254 -3.75 43.13 52.56
CA VAL A 254 -2.71 44.16 52.71
C VAL A 254 -2.44 44.45 54.19
N THR A 255 -3.46 44.75 54.98
CA THR A 255 -3.34 45.09 56.42
C THR A 255 -3.24 43.84 57.30
N ALA A 256 -4.00 42.80 56.99
CA ALA A 256 -3.94 41.47 57.59
C ALA A 256 -4.32 40.43 56.53
N THR A 257 -3.98 39.16 56.78
CA THR A 257 -4.32 38.05 55.89
C THR A 257 -5.81 38.06 55.59
N GLY A 258 -6.16 38.23 54.31
CA GLY A 258 -7.54 38.25 53.86
C GLY A 258 -8.13 36.85 53.70
N LYS A 259 -9.37 36.80 53.20
CA LYS A 259 -9.98 35.54 52.74
C LYS A 259 -9.02 34.86 51.76
N SER A 260 -8.71 33.59 51.99
CA SER A 260 -7.86 32.83 51.07
C SER A 260 -8.53 32.73 49.70
N GLY A 261 -7.76 32.54 48.63
CA GLY A 261 -8.35 32.31 47.29
C GLY A 261 -9.23 31.06 47.20
N ARG A 262 -9.16 30.17 48.20
CA ARG A 262 -10.00 28.97 48.34
C ARG A 262 -11.12 29.15 49.38
N HIS A 263 -11.28 30.34 49.95
CA HIS A 263 -12.37 30.67 50.85
C HIS A 263 -13.68 30.75 50.06
N LEU A 264 -14.78 30.26 50.66
CA LEU A 264 -16.12 30.36 50.08
C LEU A 264 -16.43 31.82 49.70
N GLN A 265 -16.91 32.05 48.49
CA GLN A 265 -17.36 33.37 48.06
C GLN A 265 -18.64 33.74 48.82
N THR A 266 -18.56 34.70 49.72
CA THR A 266 -19.68 35.14 50.57
C THR A 266 -19.63 36.65 50.80
N THR A 267 -20.80 37.28 50.71
CA THR A 267 -21.05 38.69 51.08
C THR A 267 -21.48 38.85 52.54
N SER A 268 -21.66 37.75 53.28
CA SER A 268 -22.02 37.76 54.70
C SER A 268 -20.86 38.26 55.56
N ASP A 269 -21.17 38.79 56.74
CA ASP A 269 -20.14 39.28 57.66
C ASP A 269 -19.33 38.10 58.19
N CYS A 270 -18.02 38.31 58.40
CA CYS A 270 -17.13 37.19 58.76
C CYS A 270 -17.53 36.52 60.08
N VAL A 271 -18.19 37.26 60.99
CA VAL A 271 -18.67 36.78 62.29
C VAL A 271 -19.88 35.84 62.19
N ASP A 272 -20.58 35.82 61.05
CA ASP A 272 -21.69 34.90 60.81
C ASP A 272 -21.19 33.45 60.72
N CYS A 273 -19.95 33.28 60.23
CA CYS A 273 -19.31 31.98 60.07
C CYS A 273 -18.18 31.75 61.09
N HIS A 274 -17.43 32.78 61.48
CA HIS A 274 -16.20 32.62 62.27
C HIS A 274 -16.30 33.28 63.65
N SER A 275 -15.79 32.58 64.67
CA SER A 275 -15.58 33.18 65.99
C SER A 275 -14.23 33.91 66.03
N THR A 276 -14.20 35.10 66.63
CA THR A 276 -12.97 35.88 66.84
C THR A 276 -12.01 35.25 67.84
N ASN A 277 -12.50 34.33 68.69
CA ASN A 277 -11.68 33.59 69.67
C ASN A 277 -11.18 32.23 69.13
N ALA A 278 -11.85 31.70 68.10
CA ALA A 278 -11.48 30.46 67.44
C ALA A 278 -11.98 30.52 65.99
N TRP A 279 -11.10 30.96 65.09
CA TRP A 279 -11.46 31.19 63.68
C TRP A 279 -11.93 29.90 62.97
N LEU A 280 -11.52 28.74 63.49
CA LEU A 280 -11.96 27.43 63.04
C LEU A 280 -12.42 26.59 64.24
N PRO A 281 -13.46 25.73 64.07
CA PRO A 281 -14.25 25.54 62.85
C PRO A 281 -15.25 26.67 62.60
N ALA A 282 -15.56 26.93 61.34
CA ALA A 282 -16.59 27.89 60.96
C ALA A 282 -17.99 27.27 61.10
N ASN A 283 -18.98 28.03 61.56
CA ASN A 283 -20.38 27.63 61.53
C ASN A 283 -20.94 27.84 60.13
N PHE A 284 -21.49 26.80 59.51
CA PHE A 284 -21.90 26.82 58.11
C PHE A 284 -23.26 26.15 57.92
N SER A 285 -24.16 26.82 57.19
CA SER A 285 -25.47 26.29 56.77
C SER A 285 -25.53 26.20 55.25
N HIS A 286 -26.21 25.16 54.73
CA HIS A 286 -26.49 25.01 53.30
C HIS A 286 -27.71 25.81 52.84
N ASP A 287 -28.47 26.42 53.76
CA ASP A 287 -29.67 27.20 53.42
C ASP A 287 -29.31 28.46 52.63
N GLY A 288 -29.87 28.61 51.43
CA GLY A 288 -29.68 29.79 50.58
C GLY A 288 -28.45 29.76 49.65
N ILE A 289 -27.75 28.63 49.54
CA ILE A 289 -26.63 28.47 48.60
C ILE A 289 -27.13 28.30 47.16
N THR A 290 -26.55 29.06 46.23
CA THR A 290 -26.95 29.11 44.80
C THR A 290 -26.01 28.39 43.85
N GLY A 291 -24.90 27.82 44.34
CA GLY A 291 -23.95 27.01 43.58
C GLY A 291 -24.27 25.52 43.62
N THR A 292 -23.72 24.73 42.68
CA THR A 292 -23.84 23.26 42.70
C THR A 292 -22.95 22.66 43.79
N CYS A 293 -23.32 21.48 44.32
CA CYS A 293 -22.56 20.82 45.39
C CYS A 293 -21.09 20.63 44.98
N SER A 294 -20.84 20.15 43.75
CA SER A 294 -19.51 19.91 43.20
C SER A 294 -18.65 21.17 43.07
N SER A 295 -19.25 22.35 42.89
CA SER A 295 -18.53 23.61 42.81
C SER A 295 -17.86 24.02 44.13
N CYS A 296 -18.32 23.45 45.25
CA CYS A 296 -17.77 23.68 46.58
C CYS A 296 -17.10 22.41 47.16
N HIS A 297 -17.66 21.23 46.90
CA HIS A 297 -17.14 19.92 47.31
C HIS A 297 -16.27 19.29 46.21
N ASP A 298 -15.29 20.05 45.72
CA ASP A 298 -14.36 19.68 44.66
C ASP A 298 -13.08 18.99 45.19
N GLY A 299 -12.94 18.87 46.51
CA GLY A 299 -11.70 18.43 47.16
C GLY A 299 -10.65 19.54 47.32
N GLY A 300 -10.94 20.75 46.82
CA GLY A 300 -10.11 21.95 46.94
C GLY A 300 -10.64 22.95 47.98
N ILE A 301 -11.94 23.30 47.92
CA ILE A 301 -12.61 24.22 48.85
C ILE A 301 -13.08 23.47 50.11
N THR A 302 -13.80 22.36 49.93
CA THR A 302 -14.15 21.42 51.01
C THR A 302 -14.10 19.98 50.49
N SER A 303 -14.12 19.00 51.41
CA SER A 303 -14.01 17.58 51.08
C SER A 303 -15.05 17.17 50.05
N GLY A 304 -14.56 16.65 48.92
CA GLY A 304 -15.39 16.10 47.85
C GLY A 304 -15.73 14.63 48.05
N LYS A 305 -16.12 13.98 46.95
CA LYS A 305 -16.36 12.52 46.91
C LYS A 305 -15.11 11.79 47.41
N SER A 306 -15.27 10.93 48.43
CA SER A 306 -14.15 10.11 48.95
C SER A 306 -13.70 9.08 47.91
N SER A 307 -12.49 8.53 48.07
CA SER A 307 -11.98 7.48 47.17
C SER A 307 -12.86 6.22 47.14
N ASN A 308 -13.62 5.98 48.21
CA ASN A 308 -14.55 4.85 48.36
C ASN A 308 -15.99 5.22 48.01
N HIS A 309 -16.24 6.45 47.54
CA HIS A 309 -17.55 6.89 47.09
C HIS A 309 -17.89 6.23 45.74
N ILE A 310 -19.16 5.87 45.57
CA ILE A 310 -19.65 5.32 44.30
C ILE A 310 -19.43 6.33 43.16
N GLN A 311 -18.87 5.87 42.05
CA GLN A 311 -18.56 6.74 40.91
C GLN A 311 -19.88 7.21 40.29
N THR A 312 -20.06 8.53 40.20
CA THR A 312 -21.31 9.17 39.75
C THR A 312 -21.01 10.48 39.02
N THR A 313 -21.75 10.76 37.95
CA THR A 313 -21.69 12.04 37.23
C THR A 313 -22.69 13.07 37.76
N GLY A 314 -23.70 12.63 38.51
CA GLY A 314 -24.68 13.50 39.15
C GLY A 314 -24.10 14.37 40.28
N GLU A 315 -24.78 15.48 40.54
CA GLU A 315 -24.57 16.31 41.72
C GLU A 315 -24.96 15.55 43.00
N CYS A 316 -24.43 16.00 44.15
CA CYS A 316 -24.56 15.25 45.41
C CYS A 316 -26.01 15.13 45.89
N ASP A 317 -26.84 16.13 45.59
CA ASP A 317 -28.26 16.22 45.96
C ASP A 317 -29.16 15.20 45.23
N VAL A 318 -28.66 14.59 44.15
CA VAL A 318 -29.32 13.44 43.50
C VAL A 318 -29.41 12.25 44.47
N CYS A 319 -28.38 12.08 45.31
CA CYS A 319 -28.24 10.92 46.20
C CYS A 319 -28.36 11.26 47.69
N HIS A 320 -27.99 12.48 48.08
CA HIS A 320 -27.88 12.91 49.47
C HIS A 320 -28.85 14.05 49.77
N SER A 321 -29.44 14.05 50.96
CA SER A 321 -30.14 15.23 51.47
C SER A 321 -29.15 16.14 52.18
N THR A 322 -29.29 17.46 51.99
CA THR A 322 -28.53 18.49 52.72
C THR A 322 -28.82 18.50 54.23
N ASN A 323 -29.98 17.97 54.64
CA ASN A 323 -30.41 17.90 56.04
C ASN A 323 -30.09 16.55 56.70
N ALA A 324 -29.85 15.51 55.91
CA ALA A 324 -29.49 14.17 56.38
C ALA A 324 -28.70 13.45 55.28
N TRP A 325 -27.37 13.48 55.39
CA TRP A 325 -26.49 12.90 54.38
C TRP A 325 -26.67 11.38 54.22
N LEU A 326 -27.22 10.72 55.24
CA LEU A 326 -27.61 9.32 55.25
C LEU A 326 -29.01 9.18 55.86
N PRO A 327 -29.85 8.22 55.39
CA PRO A 327 -29.60 7.29 54.28
C PRO A 327 -29.69 7.96 52.91
N THR A 328 -28.95 7.44 51.93
CA THR A 328 -28.96 7.97 50.56
C THR A 328 -30.13 7.43 49.75
N ARG A 329 -30.64 8.24 48.82
CA ARG A 329 -31.55 7.79 47.76
C ARG A 329 -30.73 7.50 46.50
N PHE A 330 -30.51 6.24 46.17
CA PHE A 330 -29.66 5.91 45.03
C PHE A 330 -30.45 5.79 43.72
N ASP A 331 -30.11 6.62 42.73
CA ASP A 331 -30.60 6.51 41.34
C ASP A 331 -29.53 5.88 40.45
N HIS A 332 -29.81 4.68 39.94
CA HIS A 332 -28.91 3.90 39.09
C HIS A 332 -28.59 4.59 37.75
N GLY A 333 -29.41 5.53 37.26
CA GLY A 333 -29.14 6.27 36.02
C GLY A 333 -27.94 7.21 36.11
N SER A 334 -27.51 7.57 37.32
CA SER A 334 -26.39 8.48 37.58
C SER A 334 -25.09 7.77 37.96
N ALA A 335 -25.13 6.43 38.09
CA ALA A 335 -24.01 5.59 38.48
C ALA A 335 -23.10 5.28 37.29
N THR A 336 -21.78 5.30 37.50
CA THR A 336 -20.80 4.91 36.48
C THR A 336 -20.03 3.66 36.91
N GLY A 337 -19.88 2.70 35.99
CA GLY A 337 -19.28 1.40 36.26
C GLY A 337 -20.20 0.23 35.90
N SER A 338 -19.66 -0.98 35.88
CA SER A 338 -20.46 -2.17 35.60
C SER A 338 -21.27 -2.59 36.83
N CYS A 339 -22.44 -3.20 36.63
CA CYS A 339 -23.28 -3.67 37.72
C CYS A 339 -22.52 -4.61 38.67
N SER A 340 -21.70 -5.49 38.10
CA SER A 340 -20.86 -6.45 38.82
C SER A 340 -19.79 -5.80 39.70
N SER A 341 -19.28 -4.61 39.33
CA SER A 341 -18.29 -3.87 40.13
C SER A 341 -18.87 -3.35 41.46
N CYS A 342 -20.18 -3.10 41.50
CA CYS A 342 -20.90 -2.60 42.68
C CYS A 342 -21.70 -3.72 43.39
N HIS A 343 -22.37 -4.61 42.67
CA HIS A 343 -23.13 -5.75 43.21
C HIS A 343 -22.25 -7.00 43.36
N ASN A 344 -21.15 -6.85 44.08
CA ASN A 344 -20.13 -7.88 44.32
C ASN A 344 -20.27 -8.60 45.67
N GLY A 345 -21.30 -8.26 46.46
CA GLY A 345 -21.52 -8.80 47.81
C GLY A 345 -20.76 -8.05 48.92
N THR A 346 -19.89 -7.10 48.60
CA THR A 346 -19.20 -6.23 49.56
C THR A 346 -19.67 -4.78 49.48
N THR A 347 -19.73 -4.19 48.27
CA THR A 347 -20.17 -2.80 48.04
C THR A 347 -21.70 -2.69 48.05
N ALA A 348 -22.40 -3.64 47.42
CA ALA A 348 -23.85 -3.80 47.45
C ALA A 348 -24.21 -5.29 47.38
N THR A 349 -25.45 -5.64 47.71
CA THR A 349 -25.94 -7.02 47.65
C THR A 349 -25.71 -7.61 46.27
N GLY A 350 -24.92 -8.69 46.20
CA GLY A 350 -24.61 -9.38 44.96
C GLY A 350 -25.66 -10.40 44.54
N LYS A 351 -25.33 -11.18 43.53
CA LYS A 351 -26.16 -12.30 43.04
C LYS A 351 -26.41 -13.30 44.20
N HIS A 352 -27.67 -13.67 44.45
CA HIS A 352 -28.02 -14.69 45.44
C HIS A 352 -27.58 -16.09 44.97
N SER A 353 -27.50 -17.05 45.89
CA SER A 353 -26.97 -18.41 45.58
C SER A 353 -27.77 -19.16 44.51
N ALA A 354 -29.09 -18.91 44.41
CA ALA A 354 -29.96 -19.46 43.37
C ALA A 354 -29.98 -18.65 42.05
N HIS A 355 -29.14 -17.62 41.92
CA HIS A 355 -29.08 -16.81 40.70
C HIS A 355 -28.38 -17.59 39.59
N VAL A 356 -28.91 -17.51 38.38
CA VAL A 356 -28.32 -18.15 37.20
C VAL A 356 -26.86 -17.72 36.98
N THR A 357 -25.97 -18.68 36.74
CA THR A 357 -24.58 -18.40 36.39
C THR A 357 -24.52 -17.74 35.02
N THR A 358 -23.94 -16.54 34.96
CA THR A 358 -23.84 -15.73 33.74
C THR A 358 -22.56 -14.91 33.75
N SER A 359 -21.91 -14.82 32.59
CA SER A 359 -20.76 -13.95 32.33
C SER A 359 -21.15 -12.56 31.80
N GLY A 360 -22.44 -12.35 31.50
CA GLY A 360 -22.96 -11.07 31.04
C GLY A 360 -23.16 -10.08 32.18
N GLU A 361 -23.14 -8.79 31.85
CA GLU A 361 -23.49 -7.72 32.78
C GLU A 361 -24.99 -7.75 33.11
N CYS A 362 -25.34 -7.26 34.31
CA CYS A 362 -26.67 -7.47 34.89
C CYS A 362 -27.81 -6.86 34.07
N GLU A 363 -27.56 -5.75 33.38
CA GLU A 363 -28.52 -5.01 32.54
C GLU A 363 -29.01 -5.78 31.32
N LEU A 364 -28.32 -6.88 30.94
CA LEU A 364 -28.81 -7.81 29.93
C LEU A 364 -30.10 -8.51 30.37
N CYS A 365 -30.23 -8.74 31.68
CA CYS A 365 -31.35 -9.46 32.27
C CYS A 365 -32.25 -8.58 33.13
N HIS A 366 -31.70 -7.57 33.80
CA HIS A 366 -32.42 -6.77 34.79
C HIS A 366 -32.56 -5.32 34.35
N SER A 367 -33.73 -4.73 34.58
CA SER A 367 -33.88 -3.28 34.46
C SER A 367 -33.47 -2.63 35.78
N THR A 368 -32.74 -1.52 35.70
CA THR A 368 -32.38 -0.69 36.85
C THR A 368 -33.59 -0.05 37.54
N ASN A 369 -34.73 0.08 36.84
CA ASN A 369 -35.98 0.63 37.36
C ASN A 369 -36.94 -0.45 37.90
N ALA A 370 -36.75 -1.71 37.50
CA ALA A 370 -37.54 -2.85 37.95
C ALA A 370 -36.70 -4.13 37.82
N TRP A 371 -36.07 -4.53 38.93
CA TRP A 371 -35.14 -5.67 38.93
C TRP A 371 -35.83 -7.01 38.62
N LEU A 372 -37.16 -7.06 38.82
CA LEU A 372 -38.02 -8.19 38.47
C LEU A 372 -39.24 -7.68 37.68
N PRO A 373 -39.72 -8.44 36.68
CA PRO A 373 -39.17 -9.71 36.20
C PRO A 373 -37.91 -9.52 35.34
N ALA A 374 -36.96 -10.45 35.45
CA ALA A 374 -35.76 -10.45 34.61
C ALA A 374 -36.09 -10.92 33.19
N ARG A 375 -35.58 -10.22 32.17
CA ARG A 375 -35.63 -10.64 30.77
C ARG A 375 -34.47 -11.60 30.51
N PHE A 376 -34.75 -12.90 30.49
CA PHE A 376 -33.67 -13.87 30.35
C PHE A 376 -33.23 -14.07 28.88
N ASP A 377 -31.94 -13.84 28.60
CA ASP A 377 -31.28 -14.20 27.34
C ASP A 377 -30.34 -15.40 27.56
N HIS A 378 -30.66 -16.52 26.91
CA HIS A 378 -29.90 -17.76 27.00
C HIS A 378 -28.48 -17.65 26.43
N GLY A 379 -28.18 -16.68 25.54
CA GLY A 379 -26.83 -16.50 24.97
C GLY A 379 -25.78 -16.06 25.99
N SER A 380 -26.21 -15.54 27.14
CA SER A 380 -25.31 -15.08 28.22
C SER A 380 -25.26 -16.04 29.42
N ALA A 381 -26.01 -17.15 29.38
CA ALA A 381 -26.04 -18.14 30.45
C ALA A 381 -24.84 -19.09 30.37
N THR A 382 -24.24 -19.43 31.51
CA THR A 382 -23.12 -20.38 31.60
C THR A 382 -23.54 -21.64 32.36
N GLY A 383 -23.39 -22.81 31.71
CA GLY A 383 -23.85 -24.11 32.23
C GLY A 383 -24.56 -24.93 31.14
N SER A 384 -24.82 -26.21 31.39
CA SER A 384 -25.64 -27.05 30.49
C SER A 384 -27.13 -26.74 30.68
N CYS A 385 -27.95 -26.94 29.63
CA CYS A 385 -29.38 -26.74 29.74
C CYS A 385 -30.00 -27.59 30.86
N SER A 386 -29.58 -28.83 31.02
CA SER A 386 -30.04 -29.73 32.10
C SER A 386 -29.70 -29.24 33.50
N SER A 387 -28.56 -28.55 33.68
CA SER A 387 -28.16 -28.00 34.97
C SER A 387 -29.07 -26.85 35.44
N CYS A 388 -29.67 -26.11 34.49
CA CYS A 388 -30.61 -25.02 34.75
C CYS A 388 -32.08 -25.46 34.67
N HIS A 389 -32.45 -26.28 33.69
CA HIS A 389 -33.81 -26.80 33.46
C HIS A 389 -34.05 -28.14 34.16
N ASN A 390 -33.75 -28.16 35.46
CA ASN A 390 -33.83 -29.34 36.33
C ASN A 390 -35.15 -29.43 37.13
N GLY A 391 -36.07 -28.48 36.94
CA GLY A 391 -37.32 -28.39 37.69
C GLY A 391 -37.22 -27.61 39.01
N THR A 392 -36.03 -27.25 39.48
CA THR A 392 -35.82 -26.41 40.67
C THR A 392 -35.33 -25.00 40.32
N THR A 393 -34.32 -24.88 39.44
CA THR A 393 -33.77 -23.59 38.97
C THR A 393 -34.64 -22.98 37.87
N ALA A 394 -35.09 -23.79 36.93
CA ALA A 394 -36.05 -23.44 35.88
C ALA A 394 -36.90 -24.66 35.51
N THR A 395 -38.03 -24.44 34.83
CA THR A 395 -38.92 -25.52 34.37
C THR A 395 -38.18 -26.50 33.48
N GLY A 396 -38.21 -27.79 33.83
CA GLY A 396 -37.56 -28.87 33.08
C GLY A 396 -38.46 -29.53 32.01
N LYS A 397 -38.00 -30.68 31.50
CA LYS A 397 -38.74 -31.49 30.52
C LYS A 397 -40.12 -31.89 31.07
N HIS A 398 -41.20 -31.64 30.33
CA HIS A 398 -42.55 -32.06 30.71
C HIS A 398 -42.73 -33.58 30.52
N SER A 399 -43.75 -34.17 31.15
CA SER A 399 -43.97 -35.64 31.16
C SER A 399 -44.18 -36.27 29.78
N ALA A 400 -44.70 -35.51 28.81
CA ALA A 400 -44.88 -35.93 27.42
C ALA A 400 -43.66 -35.66 26.51
N HIS A 401 -42.53 -35.21 27.05
CA HIS A 401 -41.31 -34.96 26.30
C HIS A 401 -40.63 -36.27 25.91
N VAL A 402 -40.10 -36.36 24.69
CA VAL A 402 -39.35 -37.55 24.22
C VAL A 402 -38.13 -37.83 25.10
N THR A 403 -37.90 -39.09 25.48
CA THR A 403 -36.75 -39.47 26.32
C THR A 403 -35.45 -39.28 25.53
N THR A 404 -34.60 -38.36 25.97
CA THR A 404 -33.31 -38.07 25.34
C THR A 404 -32.19 -38.07 26.37
N SER A 405 -31.03 -38.63 26.01
CA SER A 405 -29.80 -38.64 26.83
C SER A 405 -28.90 -37.43 26.59
N GLY A 406 -29.10 -36.69 25.49
CA GLY A 406 -28.35 -35.48 25.17
C GLY A 406 -28.97 -34.20 25.75
N GLU A 407 -28.17 -33.14 25.74
CA GLU A 407 -28.56 -31.79 26.19
C GLU A 407 -29.61 -31.15 25.26
N CYS A 408 -30.29 -30.12 25.77
CA CYS A 408 -31.53 -29.63 25.17
C CYS A 408 -31.31 -28.91 23.83
N GLU A 409 -30.17 -28.26 23.66
CA GLU A 409 -29.74 -27.54 22.46
C GLU A 409 -29.58 -28.43 21.22
N LEU A 410 -29.50 -29.76 21.40
CA LEU A 410 -29.55 -30.72 20.29
C LEU A 410 -30.90 -30.66 19.56
N CYS A 411 -31.96 -30.36 20.29
CA CYS A 411 -33.33 -30.35 19.78
C CYS A 411 -33.98 -28.97 19.79
N HIS A 412 -33.60 -28.09 20.71
CA HIS A 412 -34.28 -26.82 20.91
C HIS A 412 -33.35 -25.64 20.63
N SER A 413 -33.88 -24.61 19.98
CA SER A 413 -33.17 -23.33 19.91
C SER A 413 -33.37 -22.57 21.21
N THR A 414 -32.30 -21.92 21.67
CA THR A 414 -32.32 -21.03 22.83
C THR A 414 -33.17 -19.78 22.61
N SER A 415 -33.45 -19.42 21.35
CA SER A 415 -34.30 -18.28 20.97
C SER A 415 -35.78 -18.65 20.86
N ALA A 416 -36.09 -19.93 20.63
CA ALA A 416 -37.45 -20.46 20.53
C ALA A 416 -37.45 -21.98 20.78
N TRP A 417 -38.11 -22.42 21.85
CA TRP A 417 -38.24 -23.85 22.20
C TRP A 417 -39.00 -24.66 21.14
N LEU A 418 -39.85 -23.99 20.34
CA LEU A 418 -40.55 -24.58 19.22
C LEU A 418 -40.31 -23.76 17.95
N PRO A 419 -40.17 -24.42 16.78
CA PRO A 419 -40.19 -25.86 16.59
C PRO A 419 -38.90 -26.54 17.07
N ALA A 420 -39.03 -27.71 17.69
CA ALA A 420 -37.88 -28.53 18.05
C ALA A 420 -37.33 -29.24 16.81
N ARG A 421 -36.03 -29.15 16.57
CA ARG A 421 -35.32 -29.87 15.51
C ARG A 421 -34.83 -31.21 16.07
N PHE A 422 -35.59 -32.28 15.87
CA PHE A 422 -35.17 -33.60 16.32
C PHE A 422 -34.10 -34.20 15.40
N ASP A 423 -32.94 -34.56 15.95
CA ASP A 423 -31.91 -35.34 15.26
C ASP A 423 -32.01 -36.83 15.63
N HIS A 424 -32.36 -37.65 14.65
CA HIS A 424 -32.51 -39.09 14.78
C HIS A 424 -31.19 -39.81 15.13
N GLY A 425 -30.02 -39.22 14.90
CA GLY A 425 -28.72 -39.81 15.26
C GLY A 425 -28.49 -39.91 16.77
N SER A 426 -29.24 -39.15 17.56
CA SER A 426 -29.20 -39.16 19.03
C SER A 426 -30.40 -39.85 19.66
N ALA A 427 -31.30 -40.43 18.85
CA ALA A 427 -32.50 -41.11 19.32
C ALA A 427 -32.13 -42.49 19.91
N THR A 428 -32.75 -42.83 21.04
CA THR A 428 -32.57 -44.14 21.69
C THR A 428 -33.87 -44.95 21.59
N GLY A 429 -33.80 -46.16 21.03
CA GLY A 429 -34.96 -47.04 20.77
C GLY A 429 -35.11 -47.43 19.30
N SER A 430 -36.01 -48.36 18.99
CA SER A 430 -36.30 -48.76 17.59
C SER A 430 -37.21 -47.75 16.90
N CYS A 431 -37.16 -47.66 15.56
CA CYS A 431 -38.02 -46.75 14.80
C CYS A 431 -39.51 -46.99 15.10
N SER A 432 -39.89 -48.27 15.23
CA SER A 432 -41.25 -48.72 15.55
C SER A 432 -41.71 -48.29 16.95
N SER A 433 -40.81 -48.14 17.91
CA SER A 433 -41.14 -47.68 19.27
C SER A 433 -41.56 -46.21 19.31
N CYS A 434 -41.03 -45.37 18.40
CA CYS A 434 -41.37 -43.95 18.28
C CYS A 434 -42.43 -43.68 17.22
N HIS A 435 -42.36 -44.31 16.04
CA HIS A 435 -43.30 -44.14 14.93
C HIS A 435 -44.49 -45.11 15.02
N ASN A 436 -45.17 -45.09 16.16
CA ASN A 436 -46.29 -45.97 16.50
C ASN A 436 -47.68 -45.33 16.25
N GLY A 437 -47.72 -44.11 15.71
CA GLY A 437 -48.96 -43.35 15.49
C GLY A 437 -49.45 -42.55 16.71
N THR A 438 -48.82 -42.72 17.88
CA THR A 438 -49.12 -41.97 19.11
C THR A 438 -47.96 -41.03 19.50
N THR A 439 -46.72 -41.54 19.53
CA THR A 439 -45.51 -40.75 19.88
C THR A 439 -45.02 -39.92 18.68
N ALA A 440 -45.05 -40.50 17.49
CA ALA A 440 -44.78 -39.84 16.21
C ALA A 440 -45.62 -40.51 15.10
N THR A 441 -45.76 -39.84 13.95
CA THR A 441 -46.51 -40.35 12.80
C THR A 441 -46.00 -41.73 12.39
N GLY A 442 -46.89 -42.73 12.37
CA GLY A 442 -46.57 -44.10 11.98
C GLY A 442 -46.64 -44.34 10.47
N LYS A 443 -46.52 -45.61 10.06
CA LYS A 443 -46.66 -46.06 8.67
C LYS A 443 -48.06 -45.67 8.14
N HIS A 444 -48.11 -44.97 7.00
CA HIS A 444 -49.39 -44.63 6.35
C HIS A 444 -50.04 -45.88 5.73
N SER A 445 -51.35 -45.82 5.47
CA SER A 445 -52.13 -46.97 4.96
C SER A 445 -51.64 -47.54 3.62
N ALA A 446 -51.10 -46.68 2.75
CA ALA A 446 -50.48 -47.09 1.48
C ALA A 446 -49.00 -47.54 1.59
N HIS A 447 -48.44 -47.69 2.80
CA HIS A 447 -47.06 -48.11 3.00
C HIS A 447 -46.91 -49.61 2.74
N VAL A 448 -45.79 -50.02 2.13
CA VAL A 448 -45.51 -51.45 1.87
C VAL A 448 -45.55 -52.25 3.19
N THR A 449 -46.23 -53.41 3.18
CA THR A 449 -46.32 -54.25 4.38
C THR A 449 -44.94 -54.87 4.66
N THR A 450 -44.29 -54.42 5.73
CA THR A 450 -42.96 -54.90 6.14
C THR A 450 -42.90 -55.12 7.65
N SER A 451 -42.31 -56.25 8.05
CA SER A 451 -42.01 -56.62 9.44
C SER A 451 -40.58 -56.26 9.87
N GLY A 452 -39.75 -55.76 8.96
CA GLY A 452 -38.40 -55.29 9.26
C GLY A 452 -38.37 -53.88 9.86
N GLU A 453 -37.26 -53.53 10.50
CA GLU A 453 -37.02 -52.18 11.01
C GLU A 453 -36.92 -51.15 9.88
N CYS A 454 -37.35 -49.92 10.13
CA CYS A 454 -37.56 -48.91 9.10
C CYS A 454 -36.26 -48.49 8.38
N GLU A 455 -35.13 -48.60 9.06
CA GLU A 455 -33.78 -48.29 8.55
C GLU A 455 -33.33 -49.17 7.38
N LEU A 456 -34.01 -50.29 7.13
CA LEU A 456 -33.79 -51.11 5.93
C LEU A 456 -34.21 -50.38 4.64
N CYS A 457 -35.12 -49.41 4.74
CA CYS A 457 -35.65 -48.71 3.58
C CYS A 457 -35.53 -47.19 3.68
N HIS A 458 -35.43 -46.64 4.89
CA HIS A 458 -35.43 -45.22 5.14
C HIS A 458 -34.15 -44.79 5.83
N THR A 459 -33.60 -43.66 5.41
CA THR A 459 -32.53 -43.01 6.16
C THR A 459 -33.13 -42.05 7.18
N THR A 460 -32.41 -41.84 8.27
CA THR A 460 -32.78 -40.91 9.34
C THR A 460 -32.69 -39.43 8.92
N THR A 461 -31.98 -39.13 7.84
CA THR A 461 -31.77 -37.77 7.30
C THR A 461 -32.71 -37.43 6.14
N ALA A 462 -33.21 -38.43 5.41
CA ALA A 462 -34.19 -38.29 4.35
C ALA A 462 -35.10 -39.53 4.29
N TRP A 463 -36.35 -39.37 4.76
CA TRP A 463 -37.34 -40.46 4.74
C TRP A 463 -37.80 -40.82 3.32
N LEU A 464 -37.68 -39.86 2.40
CA LEU A 464 -37.89 -40.02 0.98
C LEU A 464 -36.68 -39.46 0.20
N PRO A 465 -36.26 -40.11 -0.90
CA PRO A 465 -36.79 -41.38 -1.40
C PRO A 465 -36.38 -42.55 -0.51
N ALA A 466 -37.31 -43.49 -0.28
CA ALA A 466 -36.98 -44.75 0.39
C ALA A 466 -36.12 -45.59 -0.56
N THR A 467 -34.98 -46.07 -0.08
CA THR A 467 -34.07 -46.95 -0.82
C THR A 467 -34.44 -48.39 -0.51
N PHE A 468 -34.98 -49.11 -1.48
CA PHE A 468 -35.35 -50.51 -1.30
C PHE A 468 -34.17 -51.42 -1.68
N ASP A 469 -33.68 -52.21 -0.72
CA ASP A 469 -32.71 -53.27 -1.01
C ASP A 469 -33.43 -54.53 -1.51
N HIS A 470 -33.27 -54.80 -2.80
CA HIS A 470 -33.85 -55.96 -3.46
C HIS A 470 -33.18 -57.29 -3.06
N ASN A 471 -32.00 -57.28 -2.41
CA ASN A 471 -31.35 -58.50 -1.94
C ASN A 471 -32.00 -59.08 -0.68
N SER A 472 -32.76 -58.27 0.04
CA SER A 472 -33.37 -58.61 1.32
C SER A 472 -34.79 -59.18 1.20
N PHE A 473 -35.32 -59.34 -0.03
CA PHE A 473 -36.68 -59.81 -0.29
C PHE A 473 -36.71 -61.08 -1.15
N ASN A 474 -37.48 -62.09 -0.72
CA ASN A 474 -37.54 -63.40 -1.36
C ASN A 474 -38.94 -63.63 -1.96
N GLY A 475 -39.29 -62.91 -3.03
CA GLY A 475 -40.60 -63.01 -3.70
C GLY A 475 -40.56 -62.53 -5.16
N ALA A 476 -41.56 -62.93 -5.95
CA ALA A 476 -41.61 -62.64 -7.39
C ALA A 476 -41.74 -61.13 -7.66
N CYS A 477 -40.97 -60.59 -8.60
CA CYS A 477 -40.91 -59.13 -8.85
C CYS A 477 -42.29 -58.52 -9.18
N ASN A 478 -43.18 -59.29 -9.82
CA ASN A 478 -44.52 -58.85 -10.19
C ASN A 478 -45.48 -58.67 -8.99
N SER A 479 -45.18 -59.21 -7.81
CA SER A 479 -46.00 -58.99 -6.62
C SER A 479 -45.89 -57.55 -6.12
N CYS A 480 -44.75 -56.90 -6.40
CA CYS A 480 -44.48 -55.50 -6.04
C CYS A 480 -44.55 -54.59 -7.28
N HIS A 481 -44.05 -55.00 -8.44
CA HIS A 481 -44.09 -54.23 -9.70
C HIS A 481 -45.37 -54.49 -10.50
N ASN A 482 -46.51 -54.28 -9.87
CA ASN A 482 -47.85 -54.52 -10.43
C ASN A 482 -48.56 -53.23 -10.93
N GLY A 483 -47.88 -52.08 -10.88
CA GLY A 483 -48.46 -50.79 -11.24
C GLY A 483 -49.26 -50.10 -10.14
N VAL A 484 -49.45 -50.76 -8.98
CA VAL A 484 -50.10 -50.21 -7.78
C VAL A 484 -49.09 -50.04 -6.65
N THR A 485 -48.35 -51.08 -6.30
CA THR A 485 -47.35 -51.07 -5.21
C THR A 485 -46.04 -50.40 -5.66
N ALA A 486 -45.61 -50.66 -6.89
CA ALA A 486 -44.48 -50.02 -7.57
C ALA A 486 -44.73 -50.01 -9.08
N THR A 487 -43.99 -49.17 -9.82
CA THR A 487 -44.09 -49.06 -11.29
C THR A 487 -43.97 -50.44 -11.93
N GLY A 488 -45.01 -50.85 -12.66
CA GLY A 488 -45.08 -52.16 -13.32
C GLY A 488 -44.54 -52.15 -14.74
N LYS A 489 -44.61 -53.31 -15.41
CA LYS A 489 -44.25 -53.46 -16.82
C LYS A 489 -45.08 -52.50 -17.67
N SER A 490 -44.42 -51.75 -18.56
CA SER A 490 -45.13 -50.84 -19.48
C SER A 490 -45.94 -51.63 -20.50
N GLY A 491 -46.99 -51.02 -21.08
CA GLY A 491 -47.78 -51.66 -22.14
C GLY A 491 -47.01 -51.95 -23.43
N ARG A 492 -45.78 -51.41 -23.58
CA ARG A 492 -44.85 -51.67 -24.68
C ARG A 492 -43.69 -52.60 -24.28
N HIS A 493 -43.74 -53.17 -23.08
CA HIS A 493 -42.75 -54.12 -22.60
C HIS A 493 -42.84 -55.43 -23.39
N LEU A 494 -41.69 -56.04 -23.70
CA LEU A 494 -41.61 -57.33 -24.39
C LEU A 494 -42.38 -58.40 -23.61
N GLN A 495 -43.19 -59.19 -24.30
CA GLN A 495 -43.88 -60.32 -23.68
C GLN A 495 -42.85 -61.40 -23.35
N THR A 496 -42.65 -61.69 -22.06
CA THR A 496 -41.67 -62.67 -21.59
C THR A 496 -42.20 -63.41 -20.36
N THR A 497 -41.91 -64.71 -20.30
CA THR A 497 -42.17 -65.59 -19.16
C THR A 497 -40.94 -65.77 -18.26
N SER A 498 -39.78 -65.20 -18.64
CA SER A 498 -38.55 -65.22 -17.86
C SER A 498 -38.66 -64.34 -16.61
N ASP A 499 -37.84 -64.64 -15.60
CA ASP A 499 -37.81 -63.84 -14.38
C ASP A 499 -37.24 -62.45 -14.69
N CYS A 500 -37.75 -61.42 -14.01
CA CYS A 500 -37.38 -60.03 -14.34
C CYS A 500 -35.87 -59.76 -14.19
N VAL A 501 -35.18 -60.50 -13.31
CA VAL A 501 -33.74 -60.37 -13.08
C VAL A 501 -32.87 -60.88 -14.24
N ASP A 502 -33.45 -61.68 -15.15
CA ASP A 502 -32.75 -62.17 -16.34
C ASP A 502 -32.47 -61.03 -17.33
N CYS A 503 -33.33 -60.01 -17.35
CA CYS A 503 -33.21 -58.85 -18.23
C CYS A 503 -32.92 -57.54 -17.48
N HIS A 504 -33.29 -57.44 -16.21
CA HIS A 504 -33.18 -56.19 -15.45
C HIS A 504 -32.29 -56.37 -14.24
N SER A 505 -31.47 -55.37 -13.96
CA SER A 505 -30.79 -55.30 -12.67
C SER A 505 -31.79 -54.89 -11.60
N THR A 506 -31.60 -55.40 -10.38
CA THR A 506 -32.29 -54.92 -9.19
C THR A 506 -32.02 -53.44 -8.88
N ASN A 507 -30.95 -52.86 -9.42
CA ASN A 507 -30.58 -51.46 -9.21
C ASN A 507 -31.21 -50.50 -10.24
N ALA A 508 -31.55 -51.00 -11.44
CA ALA A 508 -32.14 -50.19 -12.48
C ALA A 508 -32.87 -51.04 -13.54
N TRP A 509 -34.08 -50.63 -13.91
CA TRP A 509 -34.84 -51.22 -15.02
C TRP A 509 -34.18 -50.98 -16.38
N LEU A 510 -33.35 -49.94 -16.52
CA LEU A 510 -32.61 -49.62 -17.74
C LEU A 510 -31.15 -49.27 -17.42
N PRO A 511 -30.18 -49.66 -18.26
CA PRO A 511 -30.35 -50.50 -19.45
C PRO A 511 -30.71 -51.94 -19.05
N ALA A 512 -31.69 -52.52 -19.75
CA ALA A 512 -31.98 -53.93 -19.62
C ALA A 512 -30.84 -54.73 -20.28
N ASN A 513 -30.31 -55.73 -19.59
CA ASN A 513 -29.37 -56.67 -20.17
C ASN A 513 -30.14 -57.61 -21.08
N PHE A 514 -30.23 -57.22 -22.35
CA PHE A 514 -30.94 -57.98 -23.37
C PHE A 514 -29.93 -58.80 -24.18
N SER A 515 -29.99 -60.13 -24.06
CA SER A 515 -29.28 -61.03 -24.96
C SER A 515 -30.18 -61.39 -26.14
N HIS A 516 -29.60 -61.38 -27.34
CA HIS A 516 -30.28 -61.90 -28.54
C HIS A 516 -30.17 -63.43 -28.65
N ASP A 517 -29.43 -64.08 -27.75
CA ASP A 517 -29.27 -65.53 -27.73
C ASP A 517 -30.59 -66.22 -27.40
N GLY A 518 -31.07 -67.08 -28.30
CA GLY A 518 -32.32 -67.83 -28.13
C GLY A 518 -33.59 -67.12 -28.62
N ILE A 519 -33.49 -65.93 -29.23
CA ILE A 519 -34.63 -65.29 -29.87
C ILE A 519 -35.02 -66.05 -31.15
N THR A 520 -36.27 -66.50 -31.23
CA THR A 520 -36.82 -67.27 -32.37
C THR A 520 -37.71 -66.45 -33.31
N GLY A 521 -37.97 -65.18 -32.98
CA GLY A 521 -38.78 -64.25 -33.78
C GLY A 521 -37.98 -63.51 -34.86
N ARG A 522 -38.69 -62.97 -35.87
CA ARG A 522 -38.07 -62.14 -36.93
C ARG A 522 -37.57 -60.81 -36.36
N CYS A 523 -36.40 -60.35 -36.78
CA CYS A 523 -35.82 -59.08 -36.31
C CYS A 523 -36.81 -57.91 -36.50
N SER A 524 -37.47 -57.86 -37.66
CA SER A 524 -38.46 -56.83 -38.02
C SER A 524 -39.70 -56.80 -37.12
N SER A 525 -40.04 -57.90 -36.44
CA SER A 525 -41.18 -57.95 -35.50
C SER A 525 -40.89 -57.26 -34.17
N CYS A 526 -39.61 -57.08 -33.82
CA CYS A 526 -39.18 -56.35 -32.63
C CYS A 526 -38.59 -54.96 -32.99
N HIS A 527 -37.94 -54.83 -34.14
CA HIS A 527 -37.36 -53.58 -34.64
C HIS A 527 -38.30 -52.87 -35.63
N ASP A 528 -39.53 -52.61 -35.18
CA ASP A 528 -40.61 -51.98 -35.94
C ASP A 528 -40.71 -50.46 -35.72
N GLY A 529 -39.86 -49.90 -34.85
CA GLY A 529 -39.92 -48.50 -34.41
C GLY A 529 -40.83 -48.26 -33.20
N GLY A 530 -41.54 -49.29 -32.71
CA GLY A 530 -42.39 -49.27 -31.52
C GLY A 530 -41.78 -50.01 -30.33
N VAL A 531 -41.34 -51.26 -30.54
CA VAL A 531 -40.74 -52.13 -29.51
C VAL A 531 -39.23 -51.86 -29.38
N ALA A 532 -38.52 -51.76 -30.51
CA ALA A 532 -37.13 -51.34 -30.60
C ALA A 532 -36.92 -50.47 -31.86
N LEU A 533 -35.81 -49.72 -31.90
CA LEU A 533 -35.48 -48.87 -33.04
C LEU A 533 -35.40 -49.69 -34.33
N GLY A 534 -36.17 -49.28 -35.35
CA GLY A 534 -36.20 -49.91 -36.67
C GLY A 534 -35.15 -49.37 -37.64
N LYS A 535 -35.26 -49.79 -38.90
CA LYS A 535 -34.38 -49.32 -40.00
C LYS A 535 -34.47 -47.80 -40.12
N SER A 536 -33.33 -47.11 -40.16
CA SER A 536 -33.28 -45.65 -40.35
C SER A 536 -33.74 -45.25 -41.76
N GLY A 537 -34.20 -44.01 -41.95
CA GLY A 537 -34.63 -43.51 -43.26
C GLY A 537 -33.51 -43.45 -44.32
N THR A 538 -32.26 -43.50 -43.90
CA THR A 538 -31.06 -43.58 -44.76
C THR A 538 -30.54 -45.01 -44.94
N HIS A 539 -31.21 -46.00 -44.37
CA HIS A 539 -30.83 -47.41 -44.48
C HIS A 539 -31.00 -47.90 -45.93
N ILE A 540 -30.09 -48.76 -46.38
CA ILE A 540 -30.16 -49.38 -47.70
C ILE A 540 -31.47 -50.15 -47.86
N GLN A 541 -32.14 -49.98 -49.01
CA GLN A 541 -33.40 -50.66 -49.28
C GLN A 541 -33.12 -52.15 -49.49
N THR A 542 -33.75 -52.99 -48.66
CA THR A 542 -33.58 -54.46 -48.69
C THR A 542 -34.87 -55.15 -48.25
N THR A 543 -35.21 -56.23 -48.96
CA THR A 543 -36.31 -57.14 -48.61
C THR A 543 -35.88 -58.24 -47.63
N GLY A 544 -34.57 -58.36 -47.35
CA GLY A 544 -34.02 -59.28 -46.36
C GLY A 544 -34.31 -58.85 -44.92
N GLU A 545 -34.40 -59.83 -44.03
CA GLU A 545 -34.37 -59.60 -42.58
C GLU A 545 -32.98 -59.07 -42.15
N CYS A 546 -32.93 -58.43 -40.98
CA CYS A 546 -31.75 -57.69 -40.56
C CYS A 546 -30.51 -58.58 -40.33
N ASP A 547 -30.72 -59.82 -39.91
CA ASP A 547 -29.70 -60.84 -39.65
C ASP A 547 -28.93 -61.29 -40.91
N VAL A 548 -29.47 -61.02 -42.09
CA VAL A 548 -28.78 -61.23 -43.37
C VAL A 548 -27.55 -60.33 -43.50
N CYS A 549 -27.62 -59.11 -42.94
CA CYS A 549 -26.56 -58.11 -43.03
C CYS A 549 -25.88 -57.81 -41.69
N HIS A 550 -26.58 -58.03 -40.58
CA HIS A 550 -26.12 -57.65 -39.24
C HIS A 550 -26.00 -58.87 -38.34
N GLY A 551 -24.90 -58.97 -37.60
CA GLY A 551 -24.77 -59.96 -36.54
C GLY A 551 -25.57 -59.53 -35.30
N THR A 552 -26.15 -60.50 -34.58
CA THR A 552 -26.86 -60.27 -33.31
C THR A 552 -25.93 -59.81 -32.18
N ASN A 553 -24.63 -60.17 -32.25
CA ASN A 553 -23.61 -59.83 -31.26
C ASN A 553 -22.74 -58.63 -31.66
N ALA A 554 -22.74 -58.26 -32.94
CA ALA A 554 -22.01 -57.11 -33.48
C ALA A 554 -22.78 -56.56 -34.69
N TRP A 555 -23.56 -55.51 -34.44
CA TRP A 555 -24.41 -54.89 -35.47
C TRP A 555 -23.58 -54.22 -36.59
N LEU A 556 -22.36 -53.78 -36.26
CA LEU A 556 -21.39 -53.24 -37.19
C LEU A 556 -20.03 -53.95 -37.03
N PRO A 557 -19.26 -54.14 -38.12
CA PRO A 557 -19.62 -53.78 -39.50
C PRO A 557 -20.70 -54.71 -40.07
N ALA A 558 -21.65 -54.13 -40.81
CA ALA A 558 -22.64 -54.91 -41.53
C ALA A 558 -21.96 -55.66 -42.68
N ARG A 559 -22.21 -56.97 -42.79
CA ARG A 559 -21.79 -57.75 -43.95
C ARG A 559 -22.77 -57.45 -45.08
N PHE A 560 -22.31 -56.74 -46.10
CA PHE A 560 -23.13 -56.45 -47.26
C PHE A 560 -22.86 -57.44 -48.38
N ASP A 561 -23.89 -58.19 -48.78
CA ASP A 561 -23.85 -59.05 -49.96
C ASP A 561 -24.55 -58.34 -51.14
N HIS A 562 -23.75 -57.93 -52.13
CA HIS A 562 -24.23 -57.25 -53.32
C HIS A 562 -25.23 -58.09 -54.14
N GLY A 563 -25.30 -59.42 -53.96
CA GLY A 563 -26.30 -60.27 -54.63
C GLY A 563 -27.73 -60.07 -54.12
N SER A 564 -27.90 -59.46 -52.94
CA SER A 564 -29.20 -59.13 -52.33
C SER A 564 -29.60 -57.66 -52.48
N ALA A 565 -28.74 -56.84 -53.11
CA ALA A 565 -28.94 -55.42 -53.29
C ALA A 565 -29.93 -55.15 -54.43
N THR A 566 -30.97 -54.35 -54.18
CA THR A 566 -31.92 -53.89 -55.21
C THR A 566 -31.57 -52.48 -55.67
N GLY A 567 -31.28 -52.29 -56.97
CA GLY A 567 -30.93 -51.00 -57.56
C GLY A 567 -29.73 -51.07 -58.50
N SER A 568 -29.39 -49.96 -59.16
CA SER A 568 -28.17 -49.87 -59.99
C SER A 568 -26.94 -49.57 -59.12
N CYS A 569 -25.74 -49.95 -59.58
CA CYS A 569 -24.50 -49.65 -58.85
C CYS A 569 -24.36 -48.14 -58.61
N SER A 570 -24.71 -47.35 -59.63
CA SER A 570 -24.71 -45.88 -59.60
C SER A 570 -25.68 -45.28 -58.57
N SER A 571 -26.83 -45.92 -58.33
CA SER A 571 -27.81 -45.45 -57.34
C SER A 571 -27.31 -45.56 -55.90
N CYS A 572 -26.44 -46.54 -55.61
CA CYS A 572 -25.85 -46.76 -54.29
C CYS A 572 -24.46 -46.10 -54.16
N HIS A 573 -23.60 -46.21 -55.18
CA HIS A 573 -22.25 -45.62 -55.21
C HIS A 573 -22.27 -44.19 -55.76
N ASN A 574 -23.10 -43.35 -55.15
CA ASN A 574 -23.34 -41.96 -55.53
C ASN A 574 -22.52 -40.94 -54.71
N GLY A 575 -21.68 -41.40 -53.78
CA GLY A 575 -20.90 -40.56 -52.86
C GLY A 575 -21.63 -40.14 -51.59
N THR A 576 -22.94 -40.42 -51.47
CA THR A 576 -23.76 -40.18 -50.27
C THR A 576 -24.13 -41.49 -49.57
N THR A 577 -24.63 -42.48 -50.32
CA THR A 577 -25.07 -43.78 -49.78
C THR A 577 -23.88 -44.74 -49.62
N ALA A 578 -22.96 -44.76 -50.58
CA ALA A 578 -21.68 -45.45 -50.52
C ALA A 578 -20.64 -44.69 -51.37
N THR A 579 -19.36 -44.98 -51.15
CA THR A 579 -18.25 -44.35 -51.89
C THR A 579 -18.46 -44.47 -53.40
N GLY A 580 -18.48 -43.34 -54.10
CA GLY A 580 -18.67 -43.29 -55.55
C GLY A 580 -17.37 -43.37 -56.35
N LYS A 581 -17.47 -43.09 -57.66
CA LYS A 581 -16.31 -43.03 -58.57
C LYS A 581 -15.32 -41.96 -58.08
N HIS A 582 -14.04 -42.31 -58.00
CA HIS A 582 -12.99 -41.34 -57.65
C HIS A 582 -12.71 -40.36 -58.81
N ASN A 583 -12.14 -39.18 -58.51
CA ASN A 583 -11.91 -38.13 -59.51
C ASN A 583 -11.02 -38.56 -60.69
N ASN A 584 -10.12 -39.53 -60.49
CA ASN A 584 -9.24 -40.05 -61.54
C ASN A 584 -9.81 -41.29 -62.27
N HIS A 585 -11.13 -41.52 -62.18
CA HIS A 585 -11.77 -42.70 -62.75
C HIS A 585 -11.97 -42.51 -64.26
N VAL A 586 -11.83 -43.59 -65.04
CA VAL A 586 -12.09 -43.54 -66.49
C VAL A 586 -13.52 -43.08 -66.75
N THR A 587 -13.71 -42.12 -67.65
CA THR A 587 -15.05 -41.61 -67.98
C THR A 587 -15.86 -42.72 -68.65
N THR A 588 -16.94 -43.16 -67.99
CA THR A 588 -17.84 -44.20 -68.50
C THR A 588 -19.29 -43.89 -68.17
N SER A 589 -20.17 -44.05 -69.16
CA SER A 589 -21.62 -43.93 -69.06
C SER A 589 -22.32 -45.27 -68.75
N GLY A 590 -21.58 -46.38 -68.79
CA GLY A 590 -22.09 -47.70 -68.44
C GLY A 590 -22.19 -47.92 -66.92
N GLU A 591 -22.99 -48.92 -66.53
CA GLU A 591 -23.04 -49.39 -65.15
C GLU A 591 -21.71 -50.04 -64.74
N CYS A 592 -21.38 -49.93 -63.45
CA CYS A 592 -20.04 -50.26 -62.95
C CYS A 592 -19.67 -51.74 -63.09
N GLY A 593 -20.68 -52.62 -63.11
CA GLY A 593 -20.52 -54.08 -63.23
C GLY A 593 -19.89 -54.56 -64.54
N VAL A 594 -19.75 -53.68 -65.53
CA VAL A 594 -19.06 -53.97 -66.80
C VAL A 594 -17.55 -54.12 -66.60
N CYS A 595 -16.95 -53.29 -65.75
CA CYS A 595 -15.51 -53.29 -65.49
C CYS A 595 -15.15 -53.88 -64.13
N HIS A 596 -16.09 -53.85 -63.19
CA HIS A 596 -15.87 -54.22 -61.80
C HIS A 596 -16.75 -55.40 -61.38
N THR A 597 -16.24 -56.21 -60.46
CA THR A 597 -17.04 -57.29 -59.87
C THR A 597 -17.82 -56.78 -58.67
N THR A 598 -18.84 -57.53 -58.26
CA THR A 598 -19.61 -57.25 -57.03
C THR A 598 -18.83 -57.58 -55.75
N THR A 599 -17.68 -58.26 -55.86
CA THR A 599 -16.84 -58.66 -54.71
C THR A 599 -15.61 -57.78 -54.53
N ALA A 600 -15.13 -57.15 -55.59
CA ALA A 600 -13.96 -56.26 -55.56
C ALA A 600 -13.94 -55.27 -56.73
N TRP A 601 -13.55 -54.03 -56.43
CA TRP A 601 -13.32 -52.97 -57.43
C TRP A 601 -12.02 -53.19 -58.23
N LEU A 602 -11.06 -53.94 -57.70
CA LEU A 602 -9.81 -54.29 -58.38
C LEU A 602 -9.54 -55.79 -58.27
N PRO A 603 -8.96 -56.43 -59.32
CA PRO A 603 -8.59 -55.84 -60.61
C PRO A 603 -9.83 -55.51 -61.45
N ALA A 604 -9.82 -54.33 -62.09
CA ALA A 604 -10.84 -53.96 -63.05
C ALA A 604 -10.47 -54.54 -64.43
N ILE A 605 -11.44 -55.10 -65.13
CA ILE A 605 -11.25 -55.57 -66.50
C ILE A 605 -11.60 -54.42 -67.43
N PHE A 606 -10.65 -54.02 -68.28
CA PHE A 606 -10.85 -52.98 -69.29
C PHE A 606 -10.77 -53.61 -70.67
N ASP A 607 -11.86 -53.50 -71.43
CA ASP A 607 -11.95 -53.97 -72.81
C ASP A 607 -11.78 -52.79 -73.77
N HIS A 608 -10.70 -52.82 -74.55
CA HIS A 608 -10.38 -51.78 -75.53
C HIS A 608 -11.38 -51.75 -76.70
N ASP A 609 -12.02 -52.88 -77.03
CA ASP A 609 -12.98 -52.98 -78.14
C ASP A 609 -14.29 -52.24 -77.84
N SER A 610 -14.62 -52.12 -76.55
CA SER A 610 -15.80 -51.40 -76.05
C SER A 610 -15.56 -49.93 -75.71
N SER A 611 -14.30 -49.47 -75.81
CA SER A 611 -13.90 -48.13 -75.41
C SER A 611 -13.94 -47.15 -76.59
N SER A 612 -14.67 -46.05 -76.44
CA SER A 612 -14.74 -44.98 -77.45
C SER A 612 -13.77 -43.84 -77.10
N GLY A 613 -12.72 -43.64 -77.90
CA GLY A 613 -11.79 -42.52 -77.71
C GLY A 613 -10.48 -42.68 -78.49
N LEU A 614 -9.71 -41.61 -78.59
CA LEU A 614 -8.36 -41.64 -79.17
C LEU A 614 -7.40 -42.29 -78.17
N CYS A 615 -6.53 -43.21 -78.61
CA CYS A 615 -5.61 -43.92 -77.70
C CYS A 615 -4.75 -42.95 -76.88
N ASN A 616 -4.31 -41.84 -77.48
CA ASN A 616 -3.47 -40.82 -76.84
C ASN A 616 -4.17 -40.07 -75.71
N SER A 617 -5.50 -40.06 -75.66
CA SER A 617 -6.26 -39.39 -74.60
C SER A 617 -6.17 -40.15 -73.29
N CYS A 618 -6.02 -41.48 -73.35
CA CYS A 618 -5.84 -42.35 -72.18
C CYS A 618 -4.37 -42.71 -71.96
N HIS A 619 -3.60 -43.00 -73.00
CA HIS A 619 -2.17 -43.34 -72.92
C HIS A 619 -1.28 -42.08 -72.96
N ASN A 620 -1.53 -41.17 -72.02
CA ASN A 620 -0.87 -39.86 -71.91
C ASN A 620 0.23 -39.83 -70.83
N GLY A 621 0.53 -40.96 -70.19
CA GLY A 621 1.50 -41.05 -69.08
C GLY A 621 0.92 -40.71 -67.69
N VAL A 622 -0.34 -40.25 -67.62
CA VAL A 622 -1.07 -39.95 -66.39
C VAL A 622 -2.22 -40.94 -66.17
N THR A 623 -3.08 -41.12 -67.17
CA THR A 623 -4.26 -42.01 -67.11
C THR A 623 -3.87 -43.47 -67.36
N ALA A 624 -2.96 -43.71 -68.31
CA ALA A 624 -2.34 -45.00 -68.59
C ALA A 624 -0.92 -44.76 -69.12
N THR A 625 -0.09 -45.81 -69.09
CA THR A 625 1.29 -45.76 -69.57
C THR A 625 1.34 -45.21 -70.99
N GLY A 626 2.12 -44.15 -71.19
CA GLY A 626 2.29 -43.47 -72.48
C GLY A 626 3.36 -44.10 -73.37
N LYS A 627 3.69 -43.39 -74.45
CA LYS A 627 4.75 -43.79 -75.40
C LYS A 627 6.12 -43.78 -74.70
N ALA A 628 6.97 -44.75 -75.03
CA ALA A 628 8.36 -44.78 -74.57
C ALA A 628 9.19 -43.66 -75.23
N ASP A 629 10.23 -43.18 -74.55
CA ASP A 629 11.05 -42.05 -75.01
C ASP A 629 11.78 -42.30 -76.34
N ASN A 630 12.04 -43.57 -76.69
CA ASN A 630 12.70 -43.99 -77.93
C ASN A 630 11.72 -44.39 -79.05
N HIS A 631 10.42 -44.10 -78.90
CA HIS A 631 9.40 -44.42 -79.90
C HIS A 631 9.58 -43.63 -81.21
N PHE A 632 9.22 -44.23 -82.35
CA PHE A 632 9.24 -43.57 -83.67
C PHE A 632 8.37 -42.30 -83.68
N ILE A 633 8.91 -41.18 -84.15
CA ILE A 633 8.21 -39.89 -84.08
C ILE A 633 7.13 -39.85 -85.15
N SER A 634 5.87 -39.98 -84.72
CA SER A 634 4.70 -39.99 -85.58
C SER A 634 3.54 -39.19 -85.00
N SER A 635 2.82 -38.52 -85.90
CA SER A 635 1.60 -37.75 -85.60
C SER A 635 0.32 -38.59 -85.69
N ARG A 636 0.43 -39.83 -86.17
CA ARG A 636 -0.69 -40.76 -86.39
C ARG A 636 -1.21 -41.36 -85.07
N GLN A 637 -2.45 -41.84 -85.08
CA GLN A 637 -3.01 -42.55 -83.92
C GLN A 637 -2.31 -43.90 -83.73
N CYS A 638 -2.26 -44.36 -82.49
CA CYS A 638 -1.45 -45.51 -82.10
C CYS A 638 -1.91 -46.81 -82.80
N ASP A 639 -3.20 -46.96 -83.02
CA ASP A 639 -3.86 -48.08 -83.68
C ASP A 639 -3.64 -48.15 -85.20
N GLU A 640 -3.06 -47.10 -85.82
CA GLU A 640 -2.59 -47.19 -87.21
C GLU A 640 -1.35 -48.07 -87.36
N CYS A 641 -0.54 -48.17 -86.30
CA CYS A 641 0.70 -48.92 -86.28
C CYS A 641 0.62 -50.13 -85.35
N HIS A 642 -0.15 -50.07 -84.27
CA HIS A 642 -0.21 -51.10 -83.24
C HIS A 642 -1.59 -51.75 -83.19
N THR A 643 -1.68 -52.91 -82.53
CA THR A 643 -2.95 -53.55 -82.22
C THR A 643 -3.22 -53.48 -80.73
N THR A 644 -4.49 -53.47 -80.32
CA THR A 644 -4.89 -53.51 -78.91
C THR A 644 -4.43 -54.77 -78.17
N GLN A 645 -4.15 -55.85 -78.90
CA GLN A 645 -3.70 -57.14 -78.34
C GLN A 645 -2.17 -57.24 -78.19
N SER A 646 -1.40 -56.54 -79.02
CA SER A 646 0.06 -56.55 -78.99
C SER A 646 0.63 -55.19 -79.39
N TRP A 647 1.20 -54.50 -78.41
CA TRP A 647 1.84 -53.19 -78.58
C TRP A 647 3.26 -53.27 -79.16
N THR A 648 3.91 -54.44 -79.13
CA THR A 648 5.27 -54.60 -79.66
C THR A 648 5.29 -54.88 -81.16
N SER A 649 4.17 -55.33 -81.74
CA SER A 649 4.04 -55.59 -83.16
C SER A 649 3.60 -54.33 -83.89
N VAL A 650 4.45 -53.84 -84.80
CA VAL A 650 4.09 -52.74 -85.71
C VAL A 650 3.54 -53.32 -87.01
N ARG A 651 2.30 -52.99 -87.35
CA ARG A 651 1.66 -53.29 -88.63
C ARG A 651 1.53 -52.00 -89.42
N TYR A 652 2.49 -51.73 -90.28
CA TYR A 652 2.40 -50.62 -91.23
C TYR A 652 2.86 -51.08 -92.60
N ASN A 653 2.07 -50.81 -93.64
CA ASN A 653 2.41 -51.15 -95.02
C ASN A 653 2.61 -49.87 -95.83
N HIS A 654 3.79 -49.70 -96.42
CA HIS A 654 4.07 -48.56 -97.29
C HIS A 654 3.38 -48.75 -98.64
N VAL A 655 2.56 -47.78 -99.03
CA VAL A 655 1.94 -47.74 -100.37
C VAL A 655 2.84 -46.93 -101.31
N ALA A 656 4.07 -47.40 -101.52
CA ALA A 656 5.01 -46.73 -102.42
C ALA A 656 5.27 -47.60 -103.66
N ILE A 657 4.76 -47.11 -104.80
CA ILE A 657 4.96 -47.69 -106.12
C ILE A 657 6.42 -47.40 -106.50
N GLY A 658 7.32 -48.38 -106.41
CA GLY A 658 8.66 -48.24 -106.96
C GLY A 658 9.82 -48.80 -106.14
N TYR A 659 9.61 -49.33 -104.93
CA TYR A 659 10.70 -49.97 -104.18
C TYR A 659 10.89 -51.45 -104.58
N PRO A 660 12.11 -51.89 -104.92
CA PRO A 660 12.41 -53.29 -105.22
C PRO A 660 12.19 -54.21 -104.01
N GLY A 661 11.95 -55.50 -104.28
CA GLY A 661 11.62 -56.50 -103.24
C GLY A 661 12.62 -56.63 -102.08
N GLY A 662 13.89 -56.26 -102.28
CA GLY A 662 14.91 -56.25 -101.23
C GLY A 662 14.67 -55.25 -100.09
N HIS A 663 13.74 -54.30 -100.25
CA HIS A 663 13.36 -53.35 -99.20
C HIS A 663 12.29 -53.88 -98.25
N ASN A 664 11.75 -55.08 -98.52
CA ASN A 664 10.76 -55.70 -97.67
C ASN A 664 11.39 -56.23 -96.37
N GLY A 665 10.75 -55.97 -95.23
CA GLY A 665 11.22 -56.42 -93.92
C GLY A 665 12.32 -55.56 -93.28
N LEU A 666 12.71 -54.44 -93.90
CA LEU A 666 13.57 -53.45 -93.25
C LEU A 666 12.82 -52.76 -92.11
N SER A 667 13.55 -52.48 -91.02
CA SER A 667 13.02 -51.62 -89.94
C SER A 667 12.77 -50.20 -90.48
N CYS A 668 11.81 -49.48 -89.88
CA CYS A 668 11.46 -48.12 -90.30
C CYS A 668 12.70 -47.22 -90.42
N ASN A 669 13.62 -47.30 -89.45
CA ASN A 669 14.84 -46.49 -89.39
C ASN A 669 15.86 -46.82 -90.47
N GLY A 670 15.74 -47.98 -91.14
CA GLY A 670 16.56 -48.32 -92.30
C GLY A 670 16.33 -47.37 -93.47
N CYS A 671 15.08 -46.90 -93.64
CA CYS A 671 14.73 -45.89 -94.64
C CYS A 671 14.56 -44.50 -94.01
N HIS A 672 14.00 -44.42 -92.80
CA HIS A 672 13.74 -43.19 -92.06
C HIS A 672 14.87 -42.90 -91.07
N LYS A 673 16.05 -42.57 -91.58
CA LYS A 673 17.28 -42.38 -90.79
C LYS A 673 17.17 -41.31 -89.68
N GLY A 674 16.14 -40.45 -89.70
CA GLY A 674 15.82 -39.46 -88.65
C GLY A 674 14.86 -39.94 -87.55
N ASN A 675 14.49 -41.23 -87.52
CA ASN A 675 13.48 -41.80 -86.61
C ASN A 675 12.12 -41.05 -86.64
N SER A 676 11.74 -40.53 -87.81
CA SER A 676 10.53 -39.76 -88.03
C SER A 676 9.85 -40.12 -89.35
N GLU A 677 8.58 -39.77 -89.50
CA GLU A 677 7.77 -40.04 -90.71
C GLU A 677 8.44 -39.56 -92.01
N SER A 678 9.22 -38.49 -91.97
CA SER A 678 9.97 -38.01 -93.13
C SER A 678 11.33 -38.72 -93.24
N SER A 679 11.60 -39.38 -94.36
CA SER A 679 12.94 -39.89 -94.67
C SER A 679 13.85 -38.77 -95.21
N VAL A 680 15.12 -38.83 -94.84
CA VAL A 680 16.17 -37.96 -95.38
C VAL A 680 16.82 -38.67 -96.56
N TRP A 681 16.78 -38.05 -97.74
CA TRP A 681 17.54 -38.52 -98.89
C TRP A 681 19.01 -38.12 -98.74
N GLU A 682 19.90 -39.10 -98.80
CA GLU A 682 21.33 -38.88 -98.62
C GLU A 682 21.95 -38.09 -99.78
N ASN A 683 21.42 -38.30 -100.99
CA ASN A 683 21.84 -37.61 -102.19
C ASN A 683 20.65 -36.85 -102.83
N PRO A 684 20.30 -35.66 -102.31
CA PRO A 684 19.09 -34.94 -102.72
C PRO A 684 19.01 -34.58 -104.21
N GLY A 685 20.15 -34.47 -104.89
CA GLY A 685 20.22 -34.12 -106.31
C GLY A 685 19.67 -35.20 -107.26
N TYR A 686 19.50 -36.44 -106.78
CA TYR A 686 18.98 -37.56 -107.57
C TYR A 686 17.55 -37.95 -107.19
N LYS A 687 16.85 -37.14 -106.38
CA LYS A 687 15.42 -37.37 -106.09
C LYS A 687 14.60 -37.29 -107.38
N PRO A 688 13.56 -38.13 -107.55
CA PRO A 688 13.05 -39.16 -106.63
C PRO A 688 13.61 -40.58 -106.92
N ASP A 689 14.68 -40.68 -107.70
CA ASP A 689 15.18 -41.95 -108.23
C ASP A 689 15.99 -42.74 -107.19
N CYS A 690 16.27 -44.02 -107.50
CA CYS A 690 17.01 -44.94 -106.63
C CYS A 690 18.35 -44.35 -106.15
N ALA A 691 19.05 -43.64 -107.03
CA ALA A 691 20.30 -42.95 -106.71
C ALA A 691 20.16 -41.85 -105.64
N GLY A 692 18.94 -41.38 -105.34
CA GLY A 692 18.71 -40.46 -104.22
C GLY A 692 19.11 -41.04 -102.86
N CYS A 693 19.11 -42.37 -102.75
CA CYS A 693 19.58 -43.11 -101.57
C CYS A 693 20.87 -43.89 -101.86
N HIS A 694 21.03 -44.44 -103.07
CA HIS A 694 22.10 -45.40 -103.39
C HIS A 694 23.24 -44.84 -104.25
N ALA A 695 23.34 -43.51 -104.46
CA ALA A 695 24.42 -42.95 -105.28
C ALA A 695 25.82 -43.25 -104.72
N ASP A 696 25.95 -43.40 -103.40
CA ASP A 696 27.22 -43.71 -102.75
C ASP A 696 27.61 -45.19 -102.90
N ASP A 697 26.66 -46.06 -103.27
CA ASP A 697 26.88 -47.48 -103.53
C ASP A 697 27.29 -47.76 -104.99
N TRP A 698 27.49 -46.71 -105.82
CA TRP A 698 27.73 -46.85 -107.26
C TRP A 698 29.17 -47.23 -107.61
N GLU A 699 29.34 -48.37 -108.30
CA GLU A 699 30.63 -48.79 -108.87
C GLU A 699 30.71 -48.52 -110.38
N SER A 700 31.60 -47.58 -110.78
CA SER A 700 31.70 -47.15 -112.19
C SER A 700 32.25 -48.22 -113.13
N ASP A 701 33.13 -49.11 -112.64
CA ASP A 701 33.88 -50.02 -113.49
C ASP A 701 33.02 -51.08 -114.19
N GLU A 702 31.90 -51.48 -113.59
CA GLU A 702 30.95 -52.44 -114.18
C GLU A 702 30.11 -51.83 -115.31
N HIS A 703 30.05 -50.49 -115.36
CA HIS A 703 29.13 -49.71 -116.19
C HIS A 703 29.81 -49.09 -117.42
N LYS A 704 30.44 -49.93 -118.26
CA LYS A 704 31.13 -49.53 -119.51
C LYS A 704 30.16 -49.36 -120.69
N LYS A 705 30.24 -48.23 -121.41
CA LYS A 705 29.52 -47.95 -122.69
C LYS A 705 30.22 -48.53 -123.91
N THR A 706 31.53 -48.40 -124.03
CA THR A 706 32.34 -48.80 -125.21
C THR A 706 33.80 -48.92 -124.78
N LYS A 707 34.64 -49.60 -125.58
CA LYS A 707 36.08 -49.78 -125.35
C LYS A 707 36.97 -49.31 -126.49
N ASN A 708 36.41 -48.98 -127.67
CA ASN A 708 37.20 -48.77 -128.89
C ASN A 708 36.82 -47.46 -129.61
N PRO A 709 37.75 -46.53 -129.90
CA PRO A 709 39.19 -46.59 -129.61
C PRO A 709 39.57 -46.31 -128.15
N ARG A 710 38.62 -45.90 -127.28
CA ARG A 710 38.86 -45.68 -125.83
C ARG A 710 37.64 -46.05 -125.00
N THR A 711 37.88 -46.45 -123.74
CA THR A 711 36.81 -46.81 -122.80
C THR A 711 36.02 -45.58 -122.35
N ILE A 712 34.69 -45.67 -122.40
CA ILE A 712 33.76 -44.66 -121.87
C ILE A 712 32.77 -45.38 -120.94
N PHE A 713 32.45 -44.79 -119.80
CA PHE A 713 31.54 -45.34 -118.78
C PHE A 713 30.21 -44.56 -118.73
N TYR A 714 29.19 -45.17 -118.14
CA TYR A 714 27.98 -44.48 -117.71
C TYR A 714 28.24 -43.72 -116.40
N THR A 715 27.55 -42.59 -116.25
CA THR A 715 27.50 -41.82 -115.01
C THR A 715 26.28 -42.20 -114.17
N ILE A 716 26.32 -41.93 -112.86
CA ILE A 716 25.17 -42.13 -111.94
C ILE A 716 23.92 -41.43 -112.47
N SER A 717 24.08 -40.20 -112.98
CA SER A 717 22.97 -39.41 -113.53
C SER A 717 22.30 -40.06 -114.76
N GLU A 718 23.03 -40.86 -115.53
CA GLU A 718 22.50 -41.56 -116.71
C GLU A 718 21.81 -42.88 -116.35
N LEU A 719 22.08 -43.44 -115.17
CA LEU A 719 21.53 -44.70 -114.69
C LEU A 719 20.90 -44.56 -113.27
N ARG A 720 20.37 -43.37 -112.97
CA ARG A 720 19.90 -42.94 -111.64
C ARG A 720 18.69 -43.72 -111.11
N ASP A 721 17.91 -44.29 -112.03
CA ASP A 721 16.71 -45.09 -111.78
C ASP A 721 17.02 -46.58 -111.66
N CYS A 722 18.31 -46.95 -111.74
CA CYS A 722 18.82 -48.31 -111.75
C CYS A 722 18.08 -49.24 -112.71
N SER A 723 17.41 -48.75 -113.78
CA SER A 723 16.63 -49.64 -114.64
C SER A 723 16.48 -49.21 -116.11
N SER A 724 16.86 -50.15 -116.98
CA SER A 724 16.26 -50.51 -118.28
C SER A 724 16.95 -50.17 -119.61
N SER A 725 18.01 -49.35 -119.67
CA SER A 725 18.62 -48.98 -120.97
C SER A 725 20.16 -49.04 -121.05
N CYS A 726 20.82 -49.79 -120.17
CA CYS A 726 22.27 -49.96 -120.23
C CYS A 726 22.67 -50.82 -121.46
N HIS A 727 23.55 -50.29 -122.31
CA HIS A 727 24.08 -50.98 -123.49
C HIS A 727 25.61 -50.84 -123.58
N GLU A 728 26.28 -51.88 -124.06
CA GLU A 728 27.66 -51.80 -124.54
C GLU A 728 27.62 -51.65 -126.07
N TYR A 729 28.32 -50.68 -126.62
CA TYR A 729 28.42 -50.34 -128.03
C TYR A 729 29.73 -50.87 -128.64
N THR A 730 29.75 -51.08 -129.96
CA THR A 730 30.95 -51.59 -130.67
C THR A 730 32.09 -50.57 -130.70
N ASP A 731 31.74 -49.29 -130.79
CA ASP A 731 32.68 -48.17 -130.81
C ASP A 731 32.08 -46.91 -130.17
N ASN A 732 32.87 -45.83 -130.16
CA ASN A 732 32.51 -44.56 -129.53
C ASN A 732 31.50 -43.70 -130.31
N THR A 733 30.94 -44.19 -131.42
CA THR A 733 29.84 -43.50 -132.12
C THR A 733 28.48 -43.76 -131.45
N PHE A 734 28.39 -44.80 -130.62
CA PHE A 734 27.16 -45.24 -129.94
C PHE A 734 26.00 -45.56 -130.88
N THR A 735 26.27 -45.81 -132.17
CA THR A 735 25.23 -46.10 -133.16
C THR A 735 24.88 -47.59 -133.21
N THR A 736 25.87 -48.46 -132.95
CA THR A 736 25.71 -49.91 -133.04
C THR A 736 25.90 -50.56 -131.67
N ILE A 737 24.84 -51.21 -131.18
CA ILE A 737 24.85 -51.89 -129.89
C ILE A 737 25.52 -53.26 -130.05
N LYS A 738 26.55 -53.49 -129.23
CA LYS A 738 27.25 -54.79 -129.09
C LYS A 738 26.52 -55.72 -128.12
N LYS A 739 26.10 -55.23 -126.95
CA LYS A 739 25.33 -55.99 -125.94
C LYS A 739 24.27 -55.10 -125.31
N ARG A 740 23.02 -55.54 -125.31
CA ARG A 740 21.96 -54.93 -124.49
C ARG A 740 22.03 -55.55 -123.09
N ARG A 741 22.16 -54.73 -122.04
CA ARG A 741 22.14 -55.12 -120.62
C ARG A 741 20.86 -54.60 -119.99
N ASN A 742 19.75 -55.03 -120.58
CA ASN A 742 18.43 -54.60 -120.15
C ASN A 742 18.04 -55.47 -118.96
N ARG A 743 17.77 -54.83 -117.83
CA ARG A 743 17.22 -55.43 -116.60
C ARG A 743 18.20 -56.13 -115.66
N GLU A 744 19.52 -56.07 -115.86
CA GLU A 744 20.48 -56.53 -114.84
C GLU A 744 20.21 -55.93 -113.44
N HIS A 745 19.73 -54.68 -113.37
CA HIS A 745 19.36 -54.00 -112.13
C HIS A 745 17.83 -53.78 -112.01
N SER A 746 17.02 -54.56 -112.74
CA SER A 746 15.56 -54.39 -112.69
C SER A 746 14.99 -54.79 -111.32
N PRO A 747 13.98 -54.06 -110.82
CA PRO A 747 13.32 -54.38 -109.55
C PRO A 747 12.69 -55.78 -109.45
N ASN A 748 12.61 -56.53 -110.56
CA ASN A 748 12.07 -57.90 -110.63
C ASN A 748 13.14 -58.97 -110.97
N GLY A 749 14.41 -58.59 -111.14
CA GLY A 749 15.48 -59.46 -111.65
C GLY A 749 16.23 -60.27 -110.60
N GLY A 750 16.13 -59.90 -109.32
CA GLY A 750 16.68 -60.66 -108.19
C GLY A 750 18.15 -60.42 -107.84
N ASP A 751 18.91 -59.72 -108.69
CA ASP A 751 20.34 -59.45 -108.46
C ASP A 751 20.58 -57.98 -108.07
N PHE A 752 20.24 -57.64 -106.83
CA PHE A 752 20.64 -56.39 -106.16
C PHE A 752 21.24 -56.69 -104.79
#